data_AF-A0AAJ3H8Q6-F1
#
_entry.id   AF-A0AAJ3H8Q6-F1
#
_cell.length_a   1.000
_cell.length_b   1.000
_cell.length_c   1.000
_cell.angle_alpha   90.00
_cell.angle_beta   90.00
_cell.angle_gamma   90.00
#
_symmetry.space_group_name_H-M   'P 1'
#
loop_
_entity.id
_entity.type
_entity.pdbx_description
1 polymer ?
#
loop_
_entity_poly.entity_id
_entity_poly.type
_entity_poly.pdbx_seq_one_letter_code
_entity_poly.pdbx_strand_id
1 'polypeptide(L)'
;MNTSNARRRRVSRSNILSFSEIKVPILDDAVPPILEGYIPREYLDSDMEVVIEELWPESAPAGSFDILVVHWRRSGSEGEPLLRRRFNGPIDPDLFPLRIPVERRYLENDGTVLLSYEVLEQGNLPTPSPTRVLVLDRTPPNNNISPQGPEFPVSLIDEDYLAENPTVNMRVPFYTGRRAWDRVEYYLSNVTPPHDRNTPDGFFDFPTETEPLVFPVPGDLFRLYPNGLQYMHIVLRDRSGNAGPRSNQITVVVNLDASPSDLQPLVIPAMVNGLIDRQDARLGVVGKVLYDNWQEDDHVTVTWGSTTLSPQRVTELPFDVRIPWETLIAQGAGPASGVATYAITRAGGTLPTLPSPPTMIKWNFTVAGQDHSGAPQLLNLDLPAVMVWGEGSTTENHIDIRDQDQRIYASVPLYHRPRDGEELTLYWGNFPINTVPVAHYTVDVSKGDEEGSIVEFSDIPWSVIMGAGNDDRMPVYYTTSNGVNEQLANFTSVTVAVVPILSLTQVRFPSATPDVWVNCQTVPPMWDHIPVEIAANTQFREGDAVTLSWQGYEGFFTGPIEGTEDSLLHFLSAEEVENGYVFKQDNYEEKIKPIRSDNPASVGSSALVSYEVLRGTRIIGRARERQVKIDQRYSSGRYCGPDEDGEQD
;
A
#
# COMPACT_ATOMS: atom_id res chain seq x y z
N MET A 1 -4.30 -88.00 17.92
CA MET A 1 -3.93 -88.97 18.98
C MET A 1 -2.62 -89.64 18.58
N ASN A 2 -1.73 -89.82 19.56
CA ASN A 2 -0.48 -90.59 19.61
C ASN A 2 0.73 -90.06 18.80
N THR A 3 1.66 -89.32 19.40
CA THR A 3 2.75 -89.67 20.37
C THR A 3 4.03 -90.22 19.73
N SER A 4 5.03 -89.34 19.71
CA SER A 4 6.48 -89.49 19.97
C SER A 4 7.12 -90.89 20.01
N ASN A 5 8.29 -91.02 19.37
CA ASN A 5 9.47 -91.46 20.12
C ASN A 5 10.80 -90.91 19.55
N ALA A 6 11.61 -90.41 20.47
CA ALA A 6 12.79 -89.57 20.27
C ALA A 6 14.07 -90.39 20.04
N ARG A 7 14.88 -90.00 19.05
CA ARG A 7 16.32 -90.35 18.99
C ARG A 7 17.09 -89.29 19.77
N ARG A 8 17.59 -89.68 20.95
CA ARG A 8 18.53 -88.90 21.77
C ARG A 8 19.81 -88.61 20.98
N ARG A 9 19.97 -87.35 20.60
CA ARG A 9 21.23 -86.76 20.14
C ARG A 9 22.18 -86.68 21.34
N ARG A 10 23.40 -87.18 21.14
CA ARG A 10 24.53 -87.13 22.07
C ARG A 10 24.82 -85.66 22.38
N VAL A 11 24.47 -85.19 23.58
CA VAL A 11 24.84 -83.85 24.05
C VAL A 11 26.29 -83.92 24.52
N SER A 12 27.18 -83.37 23.72
CA SER A 12 28.53 -82.98 24.14
C SER A 12 28.40 -81.78 25.08
N ARG A 13 28.38 -82.01 26.40
CA ARG A 13 28.61 -80.97 27.40
C ARG A 13 30.12 -80.85 27.61
N SER A 14 30.75 -79.99 26.82
CA SER A 14 32.05 -79.40 27.14
C SER A 14 31.77 -78.04 27.79
N ASN A 15 31.51 -78.04 29.10
CA ASN A 15 31.60 -76.83 29.92
C ASN A 15 33.09 -76.50 30.02
N ILE A 16 33.57 -75.56 29.21
CA ILE A 16 34.88 -74.96 29.40
C ILE A 16 34.71 -73.99 30.58
N LEU A 17 35.37 -74.27 31.71
CA LEU A 17 35.50 -73.34 32.83
C LEU A 17 36.32 -72.14 32.33
N SER A 18 35.76 -70.94 32.35
CA SER A 18 36.43 -69.71 31.90
C SER A 18 36.49 -68.68 33.01
N PHE A 19 37.62 -68.00 33.14
CA PHE A 19 37.80 -66.88 34.08
C PHE A 19 36.94 -65.68 33.69
N SER A 20 36.43 -64.96 34.70
CA SER A 20 35.69 -63.72 34.49
C SER A 20 36.60 -62.63 33.93
N GLU A 21 36.04 -61.68 33.18
CA GLU A 21 36.77 -60.48 32.78
C GLU A 21 37.07 -59.60 34.01
N ILE A 22 38.17 -58.84 33.98
CA ILE A 22 38.47 -57.87 35.03
C ILE A 22 37.50 -56.69 34.90
N LYS A 23 36.81 -56.37 35.99
CA LYS A 23 35.98 -55.18 36.11
C LYS A 23 36.85 -53.95 36.35
N VAL A 24 36.54 -52.86 35.68
CA VAL A 24 37.10 -51.53 35.87
C VAL A 24 35.94 -50.63 36.30
N PRO A 25 35.71 -50.43 37.61
CA PRO A 25 34.51 -49.77 38.12
C PRO A 25 34.20 -48.42 37.47
N ILE A 26 35.23 -47.59 37.23
CA ILE A 26 35.08 -46.27 36.57
C ILE A 26 34.55 -46.34 35.13
N LEU A 27 34.61 -47.51 34.49
CA LEU A 27 34.07 -47.76 33.15
C LEU A 27 32.77 -48.57 33.20
N ASP A 28 32.72 -49.63 34.02
CA ASP A 28 31.58 -50.57 34.07
C ASP A 28 30.39 -50.05 34.86
N ASP A 29 30.65 -49.31 35.93
CA ASP A 29 29.60 -48.74 36.78
C ASP A 29 29.22 -47.32 36.32
N ALA A 30 29.87 -46.80 35.26
CA ALA A 30 29.45 -45.57 34.59
C ALA A 30 28.06 -45.73 33.99
N VAL A 31 27.30 -44.64 33.89
CA VAL A 31 25.94 -44.64 33.35
C VAL A 31 25.87 -43.70 32.15
N PRO A 32 25.86 -44.22 30.90
CA PRO A 32 26.02 -45.64 30.52
C PRO A 32 27.47 -46.15 30.66
N PRO A 33 27.69 -47.48 30.69
CA PRO A 33 29.03 -48.05 30.76
C PRO A 33 29.91 -47.68 29.57
N ILE A 34 31.21 -47.48 29.81
CA ILE A 34 32.22 -47.14 28.80
C ILE A 34 32.86 -48.43 28.26
N LEU A 35 32.22 -49.02 27.24
CA LEU A 35 32.62 -50.32 26.70
C LEU A 35 33.91 -50.26 25.87
N GLU A 36 34.27 -49.08 25.37
CA GLU A 36 35.43 -48.91 24.48
C GLU A 36 36.77 -48.83 25.24
N GLY A 37 36.74 -48.80 26.57
CA GLY A 37 37.96 -48.80 27.40
C GLY A 37 38.61 -47.43 27.62
N TYR A 38 38.02 -46.34 27.11
CA TYR A 38 38.54 -44.98 27.29
C TYR A 38 38.39 -44.53 28.73
N ILE A 39 39.53 -44.32 29.40
CA ILE A 39 39.55 -43.85 30.79
C ILE A 39 39.24 -42.35 30.81
N PRO A 40 38.19 -41.90 31.52
CA PRO A 40 37.90 -40.48 31.63
C PRO A 40 39.08 -39.73 32.25
N ARG A 41 39.39 -38.56 31.68
CA ARG A 41 40.60 -37.78 31.98
C ARG A 41 40.75 -37.46 33.45
N GLU A 42 39.64 -37.22 34.14
CA GLU A 42 39.61 -36.93 35.57
C GLU A 42 40.22 -38.05 36.43
N TYR A 43 40.14 -39.32 35.98
CA TYR A 43 40.72 -40.47 36.69
C TYR A 43 42.18 -40.73 36.32
N LEU A 44 42.69 -40.16 35.21
CA LEU A 44 44.08 -40.35 34.82
C LEU A 44 45.05 -39.62 35.76
N ASP A 45 44.55 -38.64 36.53
CA ASP A 45 45.33 -37.84 37.47
C ASP A 45 45.30 -38.37 38.92
N SER A 46 44.66 -39.51 39.19
CA SER A 46 44.59 -40.18 40.49
C SER A 46 44.90 -41.67 40.40
N ASP A 47 45.04 -42.35 41.53
CA ASP A 47 45.00 -43.80 41.57
C ASP A 47 43.60 -44.28 41.17
N MET A 48 43.52 -45.43 40.51
CA MET A 48 42.25 -46.10 40.21
C MET A 48 42.27 -47.55 40.73
N GLU A 49 41.17 -48.27 40.61
CA GLU A 49 41.12 -49.68 40.99
C GLU A 49 40.60 -50.56 39.85
N VAL A 50 41.05 -51.81 39.84
CA VAL A 50 40.50 -52.88 39.02
C VAL A 50 40.05 -54.01 39.95
N VAL A 51 39.00 -54.73 39.54
CA VAL A 51 38.26 -55.63 40.41
C VAL A 51 38.11 -57.00 39.75
N ILE A 52 38.47 -58.05 40.47
CA ILE A 52 38.08 -59.41 40.14
C ILE A 52 36.85 -59.73 41.00
N GLU A 53 35.68 -59.83 40.37
CA GLU A 53 34.39 -59.88 41.09
C GLU A 53 34.15 -61.20 41.82
N GLU A 54 34.56 -62.31 41.23
CA GLU A 54 34.30 -63.66 41.75
C GLU A 54 35.59 -64.46 41.87
N LEU A 55 35.61 -65.39 42.83
CA LEU A 55 36.68 -66.36 42.94
C LEU A 55 36.72 -67.24 41.68
N TRP A 56 37.91 -67.43 41.10
CA TRP A 56 38.06 -68.24 39.89
C TRP A 56 37.67 -69.70 40.12
N PRO A 57 37.14 -70.39 39.07
CA PRO A 57 36.82 -71.81 39.17
C PRO A 57 38.05 -72.66 39.50
N GLU A 58 37.83 -73.81 40.14
CA GLU A 58 38.89 -74.76 40.53
C GLU A 58 40.00 -74.19 41.43
N SER A 59 39.70 -73.14 42.21
CA SER A 59 40.61 -72.52 43.18
C SER A 59 41.31 -73.54 44.11
N ALA A 60 42.57 -73.27 44.48
CA ALA A 60 43.40 -74.13 45.31
C ALA A 60 42.66 -74.78 46.51
N PRO A 61 42.55 -76.12 46.60
CA PRO A 61 42.04 -76.82 47.78
C PRO A 61 43.02 -76.79 48.96
N ALA A 62 42.58 -77.29 50.12
CA ALA A 62 43.42 -77.39 51.32
C ALA A 62 44.75 -78.10 51.03
N GLY A 63 45.87 -77.42 51.28
CA GLY A 63 47.22 -77.96 51.09
C GLY A 63 47.92 -77.59 49.77
N SER A 64 47.23 -76.92 48.83
CA SER A 64 47.83 -76.33 47.63
C SER A 64 47.80 -74.79 47.66
N PHE A 65 48.27 -74.15 46.61
CA PHE A 65 48.25 -72.70 46.47
C PHE A 65 48.10 -72.28 45.00
N ASP A 66 47.52 -71.11 44.80
CA ASP A 66 47.44 -70.42 43.51
C ASP A 66 48.31 -69.16 43.55
N ILE A 67 48.89 -68.77 42.41
CA ILE A 67 49.51 -67.45 42.24
C ILE A 67 48.69 -66.66 41.23
N LEU A 68 48.05 -65.59 41.71
CA LEU A 68 47.39 -64.61 40.85
C LEU A 68 48.43 -63.64 40.30
N VAL A 69 48.46 -63.48 38.98
CA VAL A 69 49.25 -62.46 38.28
C VAL A 69 48.30 -61.57 37.51
N VAL A 70 48.30 -60.26 37.80
CA VAL A 70 47.47 -59.26 37.12
C VAL A 70 48.36 -58.47 36.19
N HIS A 71 48.13 -58.62 34.90
CA HIS A 71 48.92 -58.08 33.82
C HIS A 71 48.42 -56.70 33.40
N TRP A 72 49.36 -55.75 33.26
CA TRP A 72 49.13 -54.43 32.69
C TRP A 72 50.11 -54.21 31.54
N ARG A 73 49.72 -54.69 30.36
CA ARG A 73 50.61 -54.76 29.20
C ARG A 73 50.38 -53.57 28.31
N ARG A 74 51.43 -52.84 27.94
CA ARG A 74 51.34 -51.82 26.89
C ARG A 74 51.67 -52.46 25.54
N SER A 75 51.14 -51.89 24.46
CA SER A 75 51.41 -52.38 23.11
C SER A 75 52.93 -52.51 22.88
N GLY A 76 53.41 -53.74 22.67
CA GLY A 76 54.83 -54.04 22.42
C GLY A 76 55.70 -54.32 23.65
N SER A 77 55.15 -54.36 24.88
CA SER A 77 55.90 -54.75 26.09
C SER A 77 55.10 -55.69 27.00
N GLU A 78 55.78 -56.66 27.62
CA GLU A 78 55.17 -57.55 28.63
C GLU A 78 54.89 -56.81 29.95
N GLY A 79 55.64 -55.73 30.23
CA GLY A 79 55.48 -54.92 31.44
C GLY A 79 55.79 -55.68 32.74
N GLU A 80 55.77 -54.97 33.87
CA GLU A 80 55.71 -55.59 35.20
C GLU A 80 54.24 -55.77 35.61
N PRO A 81 53.85 -56.90 36.21
CA PRO A 81 52.47 -57.12 36.63
C PRO A 81 52.08 -56.12 37.74
N LEU A 82 50.82 -55.67 37.72
CA LEU A 82 50.24 -54.82 38.78
C LEU A 82 50.25 -55.52 40.13
N LEU A 83 49.99 -56.83 40.10
CA LEU A 83 49.94 -57.67 41.27
C LEU A 83 50.49 -59.05 40.93
N ARG A 84 51.35 -59.56 41.81
CA ARG A 84 51.70 -60.98 41.87
C ARG A 84 51.55 -61.45 43.30
N ARG A 85 50.49 -62.23 43.59
CA ARG A 85 50.13 -62.62 44.96
C ARG A 85 49.82 -64.11 45.06
N ARG A 86 50.36 -64.75 46.09
CA ARG A 86 50.08 -66.15 46.45
C ARG A 86 48.84 -66.22 47.35
N PHE A 87 47.94 -67.15 47.03
CA PHE A 87 46.77 -67.52 47.83
C PHE A 87 46.89 -68.99 48.24
N ASN A 88 46.89 -69.28 49.55
CA ASN A 88 46.92 -70.66 50.03
C ASN A 88 45.50 -71.22 50.11
N GLY A 89 45.32 -72.48 49.69
CA GLY A 89 44.03 -73.14 49.71
C GLY A 89 43.61 -73.65 51.11
N PRO A 90 42.30 -73.73 51.41
CA PRO A 90 41.18 -73.27 50.59
C PRO A 90 41.08 -71.73 50.57
N ILE A 91 40.89 -71.15 49.39
CA ILE A 91 40.75 -69.68 49.25
C ILE A 91 39.36 -69.28 49.74
N ASP A 92 39.30 -68.34 50.67
CA ASP A 92 38.05 -67.80 51.22
C ASP A 92 37.30 -66.97 50.17
N PRO A 93 36.07 -67.38 49.75
CA PRO A 93 35.27 -66.60 48.81
C PRO A 93 34.92 -65.19 49.30
N ASP A 94 34.92 -64.93 50.62
CA ASP A 94 34.60 -63.60 51.18
C ASP A 94 35.70 -62.55 50.91
N LEU A 95 36.83 -62.95 50.32
CA LEU A 95 37.86 -62.04 49.83
C LEU A 95 37.47 -61.32 48.53
N PHE A 96 36.38 -61.73 47.88
CA PHE A 96 35.90 -61.18 46.62
C PHE A 96 34.67 -60.29 46.85
N PRO A 97 34.55 -59.13 46.17
CA PRO A 97 35.37 -58.66 45.05
C PRO A 97 36.78 -58.23 45.46
N LEU A 98 37.79 -58.80 44.80
CA LEU A 98 39.19 -58.47 45.06
C LEU A 98 39.55 -57.17 44.35
N ARG A 99 39.75 -56.10 45.14
CA ARG A 99 40.12 -54.76 44.67
C ARG A 99 41.63 -54.62 44.58
N ILE A 100 42.13 -54.22 43.41
CA ILE A 100 43.56 -54.08 43.12
C ILE A 100 43.82 -52.62 42.74
N PRO A 101 44.63 -51.87 43.51
CA PRO A 101 44.95 -50.49 43.18
C PRO A 101 45.88 -50.42 41.96
N VAL A 102 45.59 -49.50 41.06
CA VAL A 102 46.44 -49.08 39.95
C VAL A 102 46.93 -47.69 40.27
N GLU A 103 48.19 -47.61 40.72
CA GLU A 103 48.83 -46.33 41.06
C GLU A 103 48.89 -45.39 39.85
N ARG A 104 48.75 -44.08 40.09
CA ARG A 104 48.78 -43.01 39.06
C ARG A 104 49.94 -43.16 38.07
N ARG A 105 51.12 -43.63 38.51
CA ARG A 105 52.31 -43.84 37.65
C ARG A 105 52.04 -44.74 36.43
N TYR A 106 51.08 -45.68 36.52
CA TYR A 106 50.69 -46.55 35.41
C TYR A 106 49.81 -45.83 34.36
N LEU A 107 49.25 -44.67 34.72
CA LEU A 107 48.29 -43.88 33.94
C LEU A 107 48.90 -42.61 33.30
N GLU A 108 50.19 -42.32 33.54
CA GLU A 108 50.82 -41.05 33.16
C GLU A 108 51.06 -40.88 31.65
N ASN A 109 51.16 -41.98 30.90
CA ASN A 109 51.50 -41.92 29.49
C ASN A 109 50.35 -42.42 28.65
N ASP A 110 50.08 -41.71 27.56
CA ASP A 110 49.05 -42.06 26.59
C ASP A 110 49.35 -43.38 25.88
N GLY A 111 48.29 -44.08 25.48
CA GLY A 111 48.35 -45.30 24.70
C GLY A 111 47.38 -46.38 25.16
N THR A 112 47.45 -47.53 24.48
CA THR A 112 46.58 -48.68 24.74
C THR A 112 47.23 -49.65 25.74
N VAL A 113 46.43 -50.07 26.71
CA VAL A 113 46.77 -51.06 27.74
C VAL A 113 45.89 -52.30 27.56
N LEU A 114 46.50 -53.47 27.69
CA LEU A 114 45.83 -54.77 27.72
C LEU A 114 45.85 -55.29 29.16
N LEU A 115 44.69 -55.24 29.81
CA LEU A 115 44.45 -55.68 31.17
C LEU A 115 43.91 -57.11 31.17
N SER A 116 44.57 -58.01 31.90
CA SER A 116 44.15 -59.40 32.07
C SER A 116 44.73 -59.97 33.36
N TYR A 117 44.18 -61.04 33.90
CA TYR A 117 44.86 -61.82 34.94
C TYR A 117 45.06 -63.25 34.49
N GLU A 118 46.00 -63.93 35.11
CA GLU A 118 46.15 -65.38 35.01
C GLU A 118 46.38 -65.95 36.40
N VAL A 119 46.01 -67.21 36.56
CA VAL A 119 46.24 -67.97 37.78
C VAL A 119 47.24 -69.08 37.46
N LEU A 120 48.36 -69.10 38.18
CA LEU A 120 49.36 -70.15 38.07
C LEU A 120 49.06 -71.21 39.14
N GLU A 121 48.52 -72.34 38.69
CA GLU A 121 48.29 -73.53 39.51
C GLU A 121 49.53 -74.42 39.54
N GLN A 122 49.69 -75.20 40.62
CA GLN A 122 50.84 -76.07 40.79
C GLN A 122 50.86 -77.21 39.74
N GLY A 123 51.62 -77.02 38.66
CA GLY A 123 51.89 -78.04 37.64
C GLY A 123 51.01 -77.99 36.38
N ASN A 124 50.10 -77.01 36.28
CA ASN A 124 49.24 -76.80 35.11
C ASN A 124 49.71 -75.62 34.24
N LEU A 125 49.27 -75.57 32.99
CA LEU A 125 49.46 -74.41 32.12
C LEU A 125 48.57 -73.26 32.61
N PRO A 126 49.07 -72.01 32.59
CA PRO A 126 48.27 -70.84 32.99
C PRO A 126 47.05 -70.69 32.09
N THR A 127 45.89 -70.43 32.70
CA THR A 127 44.69 -70.02 31.98
C THR A 127 44.51 -68.51 32.17
N PRO A 128 44.56 -67.69 31.12
CA PRO A 128 44.34 -66.25 31.25
C PRO A 128 42.84 -65.91 31.23
N SER A 129 42.49 -64.79 31.87
CA SER A 129 41.20 -64.13 31.70
C SER A 129 41.05 -63.57 30.29
N PRO A 130 39.81 -63.25 29.85
CA PRO A 130 39.61 -62.33 28.74
C PRO A 130 40.48 -61.08 28.89
N THR A 131 41.08 -60.64 27.79
CA THR A 131 41.87 -59.40 27.75
C THR A 131 40.95 -58.22 27.55
N ARG A 132 41.01 -57.27 28.49
CA ARG A 132 40.32 -56.01 28.42
C ARG A 132 41.23 -54.92 27.85
N VAL A 133 40.74 -54.17 26.88
CA VAL A 133 41.47 -53.05 26.27
C VAL A 133 41.12 -51.77 27.03
N LEU A 134 42.14 -51.03 27.46
CA LEU A 134 42.00 -49.69 28.04
C LEU A 134 42.76 -48.68 27.18
N VAL A 135 42.23 -47.46 27.08
CA VAL A 135 42.83 -46.35 26.35
C VAL A 135 43.11 -45.22 27.33
N LEU A 136 44.39 -44.90 27.48
CA LEU A 136 44.87 -43.74 28.23
C LEU A 136 45.07 -42.61 27.23
N ASP A 137 44.33 -41.52 27.39
CA ASP A 137 44.43 -40.38 26.49
C ASP A 137 44.38 -39.06 27.28
N ARG A 138 45.47 -38.32 27.24
CA ARG A 138 45.64 -37.03 27.90
C ARG A 138 45.71 -35.88 26.90
N THR A 139 45.62 -36.16 25.61
CA THR A 139 45.87 -35.20 24.53
C THR A 139 44.56 -34.65 24.00
N PRO A 140 44.29 -33.33 24.12
CA PRO A 140 43.08 -32.74 23.57
C PRO A 140 42.95 -32.96 22.05
N PRO A 141 41.70 -32.94 21.52
CA PRO A 141 41.45 -32.97 20.10
C PRO A 141 42.31 -31.99 19.30
N ASN A 142 42.60 -32.35 18.06
CA ASN A 142 43.39 -31.54 17.13
C ASN A 142 44.78 -31.14 17.67
N ASN A 143 45.38 -32.00 18.50
CA ASN A 143 46.67 -31.74 19.17
C ASN A 143 46.68 -30.41 19.94
N ASN A 144 45.55 -30.05 20.56
CA ASN A 144 45.38 -28.80 21.31
C ASN A 144 45.57 -27.53 20.44
N ILE A 145 45.36 -27.61 19.13
CA ILE A 145 45.36 -26.47 18.21
C ILE A 145 43.93 -25.97 17.98
N SER A 146 43.72 -24.65 18.06
CA SER A 146 42.41 -24.02 17.76
C SER A 146 41.86 -24.49 16.42
N PRO A 147 40.68 -25.12 16.40
CA PRO A 147 40.04 -25.52 15.15
C PRO A 147 39.50 -24.30 14.40
N GLN A 148 39.24 -24.48 13.11
CA GLN A 148 38.42 -23.52 12.36
C GLN A 148 37.00 -23.51 12.94
N GLY A 149 36.32 -22.36 12.87
CA GLY A 149 34.92 -22.27 13.28
C GLY A 149 34.02 -23.13 12.37
N PRO A 150 32.83 -23.53 12.85
CA PRO A 150 31.90 -24.28 12.00
C PRO A 150 31.38 -23.42 10.83
N GLU A 151 30.66 -24.04 9.89
CA GLU A 151 30.04 -23.35 8.76
C GLU A 151 28.52 -23.34 8.97
N PHE A 152 27.90 -22.16 8.86
CA PHE A 152 26.44 -22.03 8.79
C PHE A 152 25.94 -22.51 7.42
N PRO A 153 24.78 -23.19 7.35
CA PRO A 153 24.21 -23.62 6.08
C PRO A 153 23.58 -22.47 5.28
N VAL A 154 23.25 -21.36 5.94
CA VAL A 154 22.61 -20.16 5.37
C VAL A 154 23.24 -18.89 5.95
N SER A 155 23.13 -17.77 5.24
CA SER A 155 23.62 -16.46 5.72
C SER A 155 22.60 -15.70 6.58
N LEU A 156 21.31 -16.05 6.47
CA LEU A 156 20.19 -15.47 7.22
C LEU A 156 19.36 -16.61 7.84
N ILE A 157 19.09 -16.50 9.13
CA ILE A 157 18.14 -17.36 9.85
C ILE A 157 16.91 -16.50 10.16
N ASP A 158 15.80 -16.78 9.49
CA ASP A 158 14.51 -16.15 9.68
C ASP A 158 13.42 -17.19 10.02
N GLU A 159 12.20 -16.72 10.26
CA GLU A 159 11.07 -17.59 10.58
C GLU A 159 10.72 -18.54 9.40
N ASP A 160 10.91 -18.10 8.15
CA ASP A 160 10.71 -18.95 6.96
C ASP A 160 11.68 -20.13 6.96
N TYR A 161 12.97 -19.87 7.20
CA TYR A 161 13.99 -20.91 7.33
C TYR A 161 13.68 -21.87 8.47
N LEU A 162 13.30 -21.37 9.66
CA LEU A 162 13.04 -22.20 10.84
C LEU A 162 11.70 -22.97 10.75
N ALA A 163 10.73 -22.50 9.96
CA ALA A 163 9.50 -23.24 9.68
C ALA A 163 9.78 -24.52 8.87
N GLU A 164 10.71 -24.45 7.92
CA GLU A 164 11.15 -25.62 7.14
C GLU A 164 12.25 -26.44 7.84
N ASN A 165 13.07 -25.79 8.68
CA ASN A 165 14.25 -26.36 9.33
C ASN A 165 14.26 -26.06 10.84
N PRO A 166 13.70 -26.92 11.70
CA PRO A 166 13.65 -26.71 13.15
C PRO A 166 15.03 -26.56 13.83
N THR A 167 16.09 -27.02 13.14
CA THR A 167 17.47 -26.97 13.59
C THR A 167 18.37 -26.39 12.50
N VAL A 168 19.37 -25.60 12.89
CA VAL A 168 20.44 -25.12 12.03
C VAL A 168 21.55 -26.17 12.01
N ASN A 169 21.71 -26.86 10.88
CA ASN A 169 22.70 -27.92 10.73
C ASN A 169 24.09 -27.34 10.45
N MET A 170 24.91 -27.24 11.50
CA MET A 170 26.25 -26.68 11.47
C MET A 170 27.26 -27.71 10.98
N ARG A 171 28.20 -27.32 10.11
CA ARG A 171 29.27 -28.21 9.63
C ARG A 171 30.60 -27.88 10.31
N VAL A 172 31.22 -28.85 10.95
CA VAL A 172 32.58 -28.70 11.52
C VAL A 172 33.62 -29.07 10.47
N PRO A 173 34.61 -28.19 10.20
CA PRO A 173 35.77 -28.56 9.38
C PRO A 173 36.50 -29.78 9.95
N PHE A 174 37.14 -30.55 9.08
CA PHE A 174 37.91 -31.72 9.50
C PHE A 174 39.00 -31.34 10.52
N TYR A 175 39.16 -32.14 11.58
CA TYR A 175 40.21 -31.99 12.58
C TYR A 175 40.95 -33.31 12.80
N THR A 176 42.20 -33.20 13.23
CA THR A 176 43.04 -34.38 13.48
C THR A 176 42.73 -35.01 14.83
N GLY A 177 42.86 -36.33 14.94
CA GLY A 177 42.57 -37.05 16.19
C GLY A 177 41.10 -37.39 16.43
N ARG A 178 40.24 -37.23 15.41
CA ARG A 178 38.82 -37.63 15.46
C ARG A 178 38.65 -39.08 15.92
N ARG A 179 37.80 -39.32 16.91
CA ARG A 179 37.37 -40.62 17.42
C ARG A 179 35.86 -40.73 17.50
N ALA A 180 35.38 -41.96 17.60
CA ALA A 180 34.00 -42.22 17.97
C ALA A 180 33.72 -41.60 19.34
N TRP A 181 32.55 -41.00 19.47
CA TRP A 181 32.05 -40.27 20.64
C TRP A 181 32.82 -39.00 21.00
N ASP A 182 33.54 -38.41 20.05
CA ASP A 182 34.00 -37.03 20.20
C ASP A 182 32.79 -36.08 20.27
N ARG A 183 32.90 -35.08 21.11
CA ARG A 183 31.87 -34.10 21.40
C ARG A 183 32.22 -32.74 20.80
N VAL A 184 31.23 -32.11 20.19
CA VAL A 184 31.25 -30.67 19.94
C VAL A 184 30.37 -29.96 20.96
N GLU A 185 30.97 -29.03 21.71
CA GLU A 185 30.26 -28.08 22.57
C GLU A 185 30.16 -26.75 21.80
N TYR A 186 28.96 -26.16 21.71
CA TYR A 186 28.74 -24.94 20.93
C TYR A 186 28.24 -23.78 21.81
N TYR A 187 28.63 -22.58 21.38
CA TYR A 187 28.47 -21.35 22.15
C TYR A 187 28.01 -20.19 21.22
N LEU A 188 26.77 -19.74 21.39
CA LEU A 188 26.13 -18.59 20.75
C LEU A 188 26.38 -17.26 21.50
N SER A 189 26.43 -16.15 20.79
CA SER A 189 26.64 -14.83 21.40
C SER A 189 26.10 -13.74 20.50
N ASN A 190 25.65 -12.63 21.07
CA ASN A 190 25.36 -11.39 20.35
C ASN A 190 26.52 -10.37 20.42
N VAL A 191 27.65 -10.75 21.03
CA VAL A 191 28.86 -9.91 21.17
C VAL A 191 30.12 -10.63 20.69
N THR A 192 31.08 -9.84 20.21
CA THR A 192 32.43 -10.29 19.84
C THR A 192 33.48 -9.39 20.49
N PRO A 193 34.46 -9.95 21.25
CA PRO A 193 34.58 -11.36 21.62
C PRO A 193 33.47 -11.80 22.59
N PRO A 194 33.06 -13.09 22.58
CA PRO A 194 32.07 -13.60 23.52
C PRO A 194 32.63 -13.57 24.95
N HIS A 195 31.76 -13.43 25.94
CA HIS A 195 32.15 -13.55 27.34
C HIS A 195 32.66 -14.97 27.62
N ASP A 196 33.71 -15.08 28.43
CA ASP A 196 34.21 -16.38 28.88
C ASP A 196 33.15 -17.05 29.76
N ARG A 197 32.67 -18.19 29.30
CA ARG A 197 31.68 -19.02 30.02
C ARG A 197 32.10 -20.48 29.95
N ASN A 198 31.92 -21.16 31.08
CA ASN A 198 32.29 -22.57 31.24
C ASN A 198 31.14 -23.52 30.89
N THR A 199 29.98 -23.00 30.51
CA THR A 199 28.78 -23.78 30.19
C THR A 199 28.40 -23.53 28.72
N PRO A 200 28.34 -24.58 27.89
CA PRO A 200 27.89 -24.48 26.51
C PRO A 200 26.38 -24.29 26.43
N ASP A 201 25.90 -23.72 25.32
CA ASP A 201 24.45 -23.65 25.05
C ASP A 201 23.89 -25.02 24.68
N GLY A 202 24.76 -25.90 24.17
CA GLY A 202 24.47 -27.29 23.96
C GLY A 202 25.68 -28.05 23.44
N PHE A 203 25.50 -29.35 23.26
CA PHE A 203 26.54 -30.22 22.74
C PHE A 203 25.95 -31.28 21.81
N PHE A 204 26.82 -31.90 21.02
CA PHE A 204 26.49 -33.05 20.19
C PHE A 204 27.64 -34.04 20.21
N ASP A 205 27.33 -35.33 20.43
CA ASP A 205 28.29 -36.42 20.40
C ASP A 205 28.25 -37.09 19.03
N PHE A 206 29.42 -37.31 18.40
CA PHE A 206 29.53 -38.02 17.13
C PHE A 206 29.78 -39.51 17.40
N PRO A 207 28.79 -40.42 17.30
CA PRO A 207 28.96 -41.80 17.73
C PRO A 207 30.00 -42.58 16.91
N THR A 208 30.36 -42.11 15.71
CA THR A 208 31.31 -42.77 14.83
C THR A 208 32.33 -41.81 14.19
N GLU A 209 33.47 -42.38 13.78
CA GLU A 209 34.55 -41.66 13.09
C GLU A 209 34.24 -41.36 11.61
N THR A 210 33.25 -42.04 11.03
CA THR A 210 32.95 -41.98 9.60
C THR A 210 31.75 -41.10 9.27
N GLU A 211 30.94 -40.73 10.26
CA GLU A 211 29.79 -39.83 10.05
C GLU A 211 30.22 -38.46 9.52
N PRO A 212 29.33 -37.74 8.80
CA PRO A 212 29.57 -36.34 8.49
C PRO A 212 29.74 -35.53 9.79
N LEU A 213 30.71 -34.61 9.81
CA LEU A 213 30.89 -33.66 10.90
C LEU A 213 29.82 -32.56 10.84
N VAL A 214 28.56 -32.95 11.02
CA VAL A 214 27.41 -32.05 11.02
C VAL A 214 26.65 -32.24 12.32
N PHE A 215 26.34 -31.14 13.01
CA PHE A 215 25.56 -31.18 14.24
C PHE A 215 24.38 -30.20 14.18
N PRO A 216 23.19 -30.59 14.66
CA PRO A 216 22.03 -29.71 14.69
C PRO A 216 22.08 -28.77 15.90
N VAL A 217 21.88 -27.48 15.66
CA VAL A 217 21.64 -26.47 16.71
C VAL A 217 20.14 -26.13 16.72
N PRO A 218 19.40 -26.29 17.83
CA PRO A 218 17.98 -25.92 17.88
C PRO A 218 17.76 -24.46 17.51
N GLY A 219 16.81 -24.20 16.59
CA GLY A 219 16.48 -22.84 16.14
C GLY A 219 16.09 -21.89 17.29
N ASP A 220 15.42 -22.43 18.32
CA ASP A 220 15.00 -21.67 19.50
C ASP A 220 16.15 -21.06 20.29
N LEU A 221 17.36 -21.61 20.20
CA LEU A 221 18.53 -21.02 20.87
C LEU A 221 18.91 -19.66 20.26
N PHE A 222 18.65 -19.43 18.97
CA PHE A 222 18.91 -18.14 18.31
C PHE A 222 17.92 -17.06 18.76
N ARG A 223 16.72 -17.45 19.23
CA ARG A 223 15.70 -16.54 19.79
C ARG A 223 16.08 -15.99 21.17
N LEU A 224 17.05 -16.59 21.86
CA LEU A 224 17.53 -16.12 23.16
C LEU A 224 18.38 -14.85 23.07
N TYR A 225 18.76 -14.46 21.86
CA TYR A 225 19.58 -13.29 21.58
C TYR A 225 18.80 -12.31 20.69
N PRO A 226 19.09 -11.00 20.76
CA PRO A 226 18.47 -10.02 19.88
C PRO A 226 18.70 -10.34 18.39
N ASN A 227 17.75 -9.94 17.55
CA ASN A 227 17.91 -9.95 16.10
C ASN A 227 19.11 -9.07 15.67
N GLY A 228 19.74 -9.45 14.56
CA GLY A 228 20.96 -8.85 14.05
C GLY A 228 22.09 -9.87 13.88
N LEU A 229 23.34 -9.39 13.97
CA LEU A 229 24.50 -10.27 13.89
C LEU A 229 24.64 -11.10 15.17
N GLN A 230 24.54 -12.41 15.01
CA GLN A 230 24.86 -13.38 16.04
C GLN A 230 26.14 -14.14 15.67
N TYR A 231 26.82 -14.61 16.70
CA TYR A 231 28.12 -15.23 16.59
C TYR A 231 28.13 -16.62 17.20
N MET A 232 28.93 -17.52 16.65
CA MET A 232 29.14 -18.87 17.21
C MET A 232 30.63 -19.21 17.30
N HIS A 233 30.99 -19.98 18.33
CA HIS A 233 32.24 -20.74 18.36
C HIS A 233 31.99 -22.13 18.96
N ILE A 234 32.95 -23.04 18.78
CA ILE A 234 32.89 -24.40 19.31
C ILE A 234 34.12 -24.75 20.13
N VAL A 235 33.96 -25.74 21.00
CA VAL A 235 35.03 -26.45 21.70
C VAL A 235 34.88 -27.93 21.39
N LEU A 236 35.95 -28.57 20.92
CA LEU A 236 36.00 -30.01 20.70
C LEU A 236 36.46 -30.69 21.99
N ARG A 237 35.79 -31.76 22.37
CA ARG A 237 36.14 -32.60 23.52
C ARG A 237 36.23 -34.06 23.05
N ASP A 238 37.34 -34.73 23.34
CA ASP A 238 37.50 -36.13 22.95
C ASP A 238 36.66 -37.08 23.83
N ARG A 239 36.69 -38.36 23.48
CA ARG A 239 36.06 -39.44 24.25
C ARG A 239 36.54 -39.58 25.70
N SER A 240 37.80 -39.24 26.00
CA SER A 240 38.34 -39.23 27.37
C SER A 240 37.94 -37.98 28.13
N GLY A 241 37.35 -36.98 27.48
CA GLY A 241 36.94 -35.73 28.08
C GLY A 241 38.01 -34.63 28.06
N ASN A 242 39.11 -34.76 27.31
CA ASN A 242 40.05 -33.65 27.15
C ASN A 242 39.43 -32.57 26.27
N ALA A 243 39.33 -31.33 26.79
CA ALA A 243 38.82 -30.19 26.04
C ALA A 243 39.96 -29.48 25.29
N GLY A 244 39.75 -29.20 23.99
CA GLY A 244 40.64 -28.37 23.20
C GLY A 244 40.40 -26.86 23.40
N PRO A 245 41.22 -26.01 22.75
CA PRO A 245 40.97 -24.57 22.72
C PRO A 245 39.73 -24.22 21.87
N ARG A 246 39.13 -23.06 22.11
CA ARG A 246 38.01 -22.56 21.31
C ARG A 246 38.39 -22.34 19.85
N SER A 247 37.42 -22.53 18.96
CA SER A 247 37.54 -22.23 17.53
C SER A 247 37.64 -20.74 17.24
N ASN A 248 37.94 -20.39 15.99
CA ASN A 248 37.62 -19.05 15.46
C ASN A 248 36.12 -18.79 15.56
N GLN A 249 35.74 -17.53 15.77
CA GLN A 249 34.34 -17.10 15.83
C GLN A 249 33.78 -16.88 14.42
N ILE A 250 32.56 -17.33 14.19
CA ILE A 250 31.81 -17.17 12.93
C ILE A 250 30.55 -16.36 13.17
N THR A 251 29.91 -15.88 12.10
CA THR A 251 28.74 -15.00 12.17
C THR A 251 27.62 -15.45 11.26
N VAL A 252 26.39 -15.14 11.67
CA VAL A 252 25.17 -15.26 10.87
C VAL A 252 24.25 -14.08 11.17
N VAL A 253 23.42 -13.67 10.21
CA VAL A 253 22.35 -12.70 10.46
C VAL A 253 21.13 -13.48 10.96
N VAL A 254 20.53 -13.04 12.06
CA VAL A 254 19.30 -13.61 12.61
C VAL A 254 18.20 -12.56 12.58
N ASN A 255 17.06 -12.89 11.99
CA ASN A 255 15.87 -12.07 12.00
C ASN A 255 14.63 -12.93 12.27
N LEU A 256 14.36 -13.17 13.55
CA LEU A 256 13.25 -14.00 14.03
C LEU A 256 12.09 -13.14 14.54
N ASP A 257 11.86 -11.98 13.91
CA ASP A 257 10.65 -11.23 14.15
C ASP A 257 9.43 -12.05 13.70
N ALA A 258 8.39 -12.08 14.54
CA ALA A 258 7.23 -12.94 14.32
C ALA A 258 6.60 -12.69 12.94
N SER A 259 6.37 -13.72 12.12
CA SER A 259 5.79 -13.57 10.79
C SER A 259 4.38 -12.94 10.81
N PRO A 260 3.94 -12.31 9.70
CA PRO A 260 2.59 -11.78 9.59
C PRO A 260 1.55 -12.86 9.86
N SER A 261 0.58 -12.59 10.72
CA SER A 261 -0.41 -13.58 11.16
C SER A 261 -1.80 -12.94 11.34
N ASP A 262 -2.82 -13.76 11.61
CA ASP A 262 -4.22 -13.32 11.76
C ASP A 262 -4.72 -12.36 10.65
N LEU A 263 -4.47 -12.73 9.39
CA LEU A 263 -4.94 -11.93 8.24
C LEU A 263 -6.48 -11.86 8.27
N GLN A 264 -7.01 -10.66 8.47
CA GLN A 264 -8.45 -10.43 8.46
C GLN A 264 -9.01 -10.44 7.03
N PRO A 265 -10.31 -10.72 6.82
CA PRO A 265 -10.93 -10.53 5.52
C PRO A 265 -10.78 -9.08 5.05
N LEU A 266 -10.51 -8.88 3.75
CA LEU A 266 -10.42 -7.56 3.14
C LEU A 266 -11.72 -6.77 3.35
N VAL A 267 -11.67 -5.60 3.96
CA VAL A 267 -12.86 -4.75 4.09
C VAL A 267 -12.95 -3.84 2.87
N ILE A 268 -14.05 -3.89 2.14
CA ILE A 268 -14.25 -3.10 0.91
C ILE A 268 -15.39 -2.10 1.16
N PRO A 269 -15.11 -0.83 1.48
CA PRO A 269 -16.14 0.14 1.82
C PRO A 269 -17.21 0.32 0.73
N ALA A 270 -16.82 0.25 -0.54
CA ALA A 270 -17.74 0.34 -1.69
C ALA A 270 -18.81 -0.79 -1.70
N MET A 271 -18.56 -1.93 -1.05
CA MET A 271 -19.54 -3.02 -0.95
C MET A 271 -20.63 -2.78 0.10
N VAL A 272 -20.69 -1.63 0.77
CA VAL A 272 -21.69 -1.32 1.81
C VAL A 272 -23.13 -1.46 1.30
N ASN A 273 -23.38 -1.09 0.04
CA ASN A 273 -24.68 -1.20 -0.62
C ASN A 273 -24.89 -2.58 -1.28
N GLY A 274 -23.93 -3.50 -1.13
CA GLY A 274 -23.98 -4.87 -1.67
C GLY A 274 -23.58 -5.00 -3.14
N LEU A 275 -23.16 -3.91 -3.78
CA LEU A 275 -22.76 -3.85 -5.18
C LEU A 275 -21.76 -2.70 -5.36
N ILE A 276 -20.65 -2.97 -6.05
CA ILE A 276 -19.72 -1.93 -6.52
C ILE A 276 -20.18 -1.45 -7.89
N ASP A 277 -20.46 -0.16 -8.01
CA ASP A 277 -20.91 0.47 -9.25
C ASP A 277 -19.86 1.44 -9.82
N ARG A 278 -20.16 2.10 -10.94
CA ARG A 278 -19.24 3.08 -11.55
C ARG A 278 -19.05 4.32 -10.68
N GLN A 279 -20.03 4.69 -9.85
CA GLN A 279 -19.87 5.81 -8.95
C GLN A 279 -18.81 5.49 -7.89
N ASP A 280 -18.79 4.27 -7.36
CA ASP A 280 -17.72 3.80 -6.47
C ASP A 280 -16.37 3.81 -7.19
N ALA A 281 -16.31 3.35 -8.45
CA ALA A 281 -15.09 3.37 -9.24
C ALA A 281 -14.56 4.81 -9.47
N ARG A 282 -15.45 5.80 -9.62
CA ARG A 282 -15.08 7.23 -9.73
C ARG A 282 -14.53 7.79 -8.42
N LEU A 283 -15.11 7.40 -7.28
CA LEU A 283 -14.64 7.80 -5.96
C LEU A 283 -13.32 7.10 -5.57
N GLY A 284 -13.07 5.93 -6.16
CA GLY A 284 -11.90 5.11 -5.94
C GLY A 284 -12.21 3.96 -4.99
N VAL A 285 -12.15 2.73 -5.52
CA VAL A 285 -12.35 1.51 -4.72
C VAL A 285 -11.05 1.18 -3.99
N VAL A 286 -11.17 0.94 -2.68
CA VAL A 286 -10.06 0.48 -1.83
C VAL A 286 -10.45 -0.79 -1.09
N GLY A 287 -9.48 -1.68 -0.90
CA GLY A 287 -9.56 -2.79 0.05
C GLY A 287 -8.71 -2.49 1.28
N LYS A 288 -9.31 -2.53 2.47
CA LYS A 288 -8.61 -2.30 3.74
C LYS A 288 -8.02 -3.60 4.26
N VAL A 289 -6.72 -3.59 4.51
CA VAL A 289 -5.90 -4.72 4.94
C VAL A 289 -5.55 -4.57 6.42
N LEU A 290 -5.69 -5.66 7.19
CA LEU A 290 -5.41 -5.69 8.62
C LEU A 290 -4.89 -7.07 9.05
N TYR A 291 -3.78 -7.11 9.76
CA TYR A 291 -3.13 -8.35 10.23
C TYR A 291 -2.21 -8.08 11.43
N ASP A 292 -1.81 -9.13 12.15
CA ASP A 292 -0.92 -9.06 13.29
C ASP A 292 0.57 -9.19 12.88
N ASN A 293 1.47 -8.68 13.73
CA ASN A 293 2.92 -8.66 13.53
C ASN A 293 3.38 -7.88 12.27
N TRP A 294 2.67 -6.78 11.97
CA TRP A 294 3.11 -5.84 10.94
C TRP A 294 4.49 -5.26 11.24
N GLN A 295 5.31 -5.19 10.20
CA GLN A 295 6.55 -4.42 10.22
C GLN A 295 6.59 -3.44 9.06
N GLU A 296 7.37 -2.38 9.26
CA GLU A 296 7.75 -1.48 8.18
C GLU A 296 8.40 -2.30 7.05
N ASP A 297 8.04 -2.03 5.80
CA ASP A 297 8.49 -2.74 4.57
C ASP A 297 7.81 -4.09 4.25
N ASP A 298 6.82 -4.55 5.01
CA ASP A 298 5.97 -5.65 4.55
C ASP A 298 5.30 -5.31 3.22
N HIS A 299 5.14 -6.30 2.33
CA HIS A 299 4.47 -6.11 1.05
C HIS A 299 3.16 -6.88 1.00
N VAL A 300 2.07 -6.20 0.66
CA VAL A 300 0.77 -6.82 0.42
C VAL A 300 0.55 -7.08 -1.07
N THR A 301 0.07 -8.28 -1.39
CA THR A 301 -0.38 -8.65 -2.73
C THR A 301 -1.86 -8.99 -2.67
N VAL A 302 -2.70 -8.16 -3.29
CA VAL A 302 -4.15 -8.38 -3.37
C VAL A 302 -4.47 -9.17 -4.63
N THR A 303 -5.34 -10.16 -4.49
CA THR A 303 -5.99 -10.85 -5.60
C THR A 303 -7.46 -10.46 -5.62
N TRP A 304 -7.88 -9.81 -6.72
CA TRP A 304 -9.23 -9.34 -6.97
C TRP A 304 -9.91 -10.22 -8.03
N GLY A 305 -10.71 -11.19 -7.58
CA GLY A 305 -11.22 -12.28 -8.42
C GLY A 305 -10.09 -13.08 -9.06
N SER A 306 -9.92 -13.00 -10.38
CA SER A 306 -8.83 -13.66 -11.11
C SER A 306 -7.60 -12.77 -11.34
N THR A 307 -7.63 -11.51 -10.92
CA THR A 307 -6.57 -10.53 -11.20
C THR A 307 -5.73 -10.29 -9.95
N THR A 308 -4.42 -10.51 -10.04
CA THR A 308 -3.49 -10.19 -8.95
C THR A 308 -2.84 -8.83 -9.20
N LEU A 309 -2.93 -7.95 -8.22
CA LEU A 309 -2.29 -6.63 -8.26
C LEU A 309 -0.79 -6.75 -7.98
N SER A 310 -0.01 -5.78 -8.45
CA SER A 310 1.40 -5.67 -8.08
C SER A 310 1.56 -5.53 -6.56
N PRO A 311 2.61 -6.11 -5.95
CA PRO A 311 2.89 -5.96 -4.52
C PRO A 311 3.04 -4.50 -4.12
N GLN A 312 2.44 -4.12 -3.00
CA GLN A 312 2.49 -2.75 -2.45
C GLN A 312 3.08 -2.76 -1.04
N ARG A 313 3.94 -1.80 -0.73
CA ARG A 313 4.52 -1.63 0.60
C ARG A 313 3.45 -1.20 1.61
N VAL A 314 3.32 -1.94 2.70
CA VAL A 314 2.41 -1.65 3.81
C VAL A 314 3.08 -0.64 4.75
N THR A 315 2.54 0.57 4.82
CA THR A 315 3.13 1.67 5.60
C THR A 315 2.50 1.88 6.97
N GLU A 316 1.28 1.41 7.17
CA GLU A 316 0.51 1.51 8.40
C GLU A 316 -0.62 0.47 8.41
N LEU A 317 -1.26 0.26 9.55
CA LEU A 317 -2.48 -0.55 9.65
C LEU A 317 -3.63 0.25 10.28
N PRO A 318 -4.87 0.14 9.74
CA PRO A 318 -5.24 -0.58 8.52
C PRO A 318 -4.66 0.09 7.27
N PHE A 319 -4.23 -0.72 6.29
CA PHE A 319 -3.66 -0.23 5.03
C PHE A 319 -4.69 -0.22 3.90
N ASP A 320 -4.78 0.89 3.16
CA ASP A 320 -5.71 1.04 2.04
C ASP A 320 -5.03 0.67 0.71
N VAL A 321 -5.38 -0.51 0.18
CA VAL A 321 -4.95 -0.93 -1.16
C VAL A 321 -5.93 -0.40 -2.19
N ARG A 322 -5.49 0.52 -3.06
CA ARG A 322 -6.29 1.01 -4.18
C ARG A 322 -6.48 -0.10 -5.21
N ILE A 323 -7.73 -0.30 -5.64
CA ILE A 323 -8.11 -1.22 -6.72
C ILE A 323 -8.32 -0.39 -7.99
N PRO A 324 -7.40 -0.45 -8.97
CA PRO A 324 -7.49 0.36 -10.18
C PRO A 324 -8.68 -0.03 -11.07
N TRP A 325 -9.13 0.90 -11.91
CA TRP A 325 -10.26 0.69 -12.81
C TRP A 325 -10.08 -0.52 -13.72
N GLU A 326 -8.89 -0.67 -14.31
CA GLU A 326 -8.52 -1.79 -15.16
C GLU A 326 -8.64 -3.15 -14.45
N THR A 327 -8.42 -3.17 -13.13
CA THR A 327 -8.60 -4.37 -12.31
C THR A 327 -10.08 -4.65 -12.04
N LEU A 328 -10.86 -3.60 -11.76
CA LEU A 328 -12.32 -3.71 -11.55
C LEU A 328 -13.03 -4.32 -12.76
N ILE A 329 -12.63 -3.93 -13.97
CA ILE A 329 -13.26 -4.42 -15.22
C ILE A 329 -12.56 -5.61 -15.87
N ALA A 330 -11.47 -6.13 -15.29
CA ALA A 330 -10.68 -7.21 -15.90
C ALA A 330 -11.49 -8.48 -16.22
N GLN A 331 -12.54 -8.74 -15.44
CA GLN A 331 -13.45 -9.87 -15.61
C GLN A 331 -14.77 -9.48 -16.29
N GLY A 332 -14.81 -8.32 -16.93
CA GLY A 332 -15.99 -7.76 -17.60
C GLY A 332 -16.75 -6.77 -16.72
N ALA A 333 -17.45 -5.85 -17.39
CA ALA A 333 -18.12 -4.73 -16.74
C ALA A 333 -19.28 -5.15 -15.83
N GLY A 334 -20.01 -6.23 -16.08
CA GLY A 334 -21.06 -6.72 -15.16
C GLY A 334 -22.26 -7.33 -15.87
N PRO A 335 -23.34 -7.66 -15.13
CA PRO A 335 -23.36 -7.89 -13.68
C PRO A 335 -22.67 -9.22 -13.33
N ALA A 336 -21.78 -9.20 -12.33
CA ALA A 336 -21.01 -10.38 -11.93
C ALA A 336 -20.62 -10.36 -10.44
N SER A 337 -20.03 -11.47 -9.98
CA SER A 337 -19.54 -11.63 -8.61
C SER A 337 -18.26 -12.44 -8.56
N GLY A 338 -17.45 -12.23 -7.53
CA GLY A 338 -16.19 -12.92 -7.31
C GLY A 338 -15.76 -12.86 -5.84
N VAL A 339 -14.49 -13.16 -5.60
CA VAL A 339 -13.87 -13.08 -4.26
C VAL A 339 -12.59 -12.27 -4.30
N ALA A 340 -12.30 -11.54 -3.24
CA ALA A 340 -11.04 -10.85 -3.03
C ALA A 340 -10.31 -11.42 -1.81
N THR A 341 -9.01 -11.62 -1.94
CA THR A 341 -8.08 -12.08 -0.89
C THR A 341 -6.79 -11.28 -0.97
N TYR A 342 -5.96 -11.37 0.06
CA TYR A 342 -4.59 -10.86 -0.01
C TYR A 342 -3.61 -11.77 0.72
N ALA A 343 -2.33 -11.67 0.39
CA ALA A 343 -1.24 -12.29 1.13
C ALA A 343 -0.18 -11.24 1.46
N ILE A 344 0.60 -11.48 2.52
CA ILE A 344 1.68 -10.61 2.96
C ILE A 344 3.02 -11.31 2.71
N THR A 345 4.00 -10.59 2.21
CA THR A 345 5.40 -11.02 2.12
C THR A 345 6.24 -10.15 3.04
N ARG A 346 6.92 -10.79 4.00
CA ARG A 346 7.85 -10.13 4.93
C ARG A 346 9.01 -9.50 4.17
N ALA A 347 9.49 -8.35 4.62
CA ALA A 347 10.67 -7.70 4.05
C ALA A 347 11.89 -8.65 4.04
N GLY A 348 12.49 -8.85 2.86
CA GLY A 348 13.63 -9.77 2.67
C GLY A 348 13.25 -11.24 2.50
N GLY A 349 12.01 -11.62 2.82
CA GLY A 349 11.45 -12.94 2.55
C GLY A 349 11.01 -13.09 1.09
N THR A 350 10.88 -14.33 0.63
CA THR A 350 10.37 -14.65 -0.72
C THR A 350 9.07 -15.44 -0.70
N LEU A 351 8.67 -15.97 0.46
CA LEU A 351 7.47 -16.74 0.64
C LEU A 351 6.35 -15.83 1.17
N PRO A 352 5.23 -15.68 0.44
CA PRO A 352 4.06 -15.01 0.97
C PRO A 352 3.35 -15.89 2.01
N THR A 353 2.59 -15.27 2.92
CA THR A 353 1.66 -15.98 3.79
C THR A 353 0.61 -16.76 2.97
N LEU A 354 -0.10 -17.67 3.63
CA LEU A 354 -1.38 -18.13 3.09
C LEU A 354 -2.33 -16.93 2.86
N PRO A 355 -3.22 -16.99 1.86
CA PRO A 355 -4.17 -15.92 1.61
C PRO A 355 -5.09 -15.68 2.82
N SER A 356 -5.48 -14.42 3.00
CA SER A 356 -6.54 -14.00 3.91
C SER A 356 -7.84 -14.79 3.64
N PRO A 357 -8.77 -14.87 4.61
CA PRO A 357 -10.12 -15.32 4.33
C PRO A 357 -10.76 -14.52 3.17
N PRO A 358 -11.54 -15.17 2.30
CA PRO A 358 -12.10 -14.54 1.11
C PRO A 358 -13.22 -13.56 1.45
N THR A 359 -13.24 -12.42 0.76
CA THR A 359 -14.33 -11.44 0.81
C THR A 359 -15.13 -11.49 -0.48
N MET A 360 -16.46 -11.62 -0.39
CA MET A 360 -17.33 -11.60 -1.56
C MET A 360 -17.38 -10.19 -2.16
N ILE A 361 -17.21 -10.11 -3.47
CA ILE A 361 -17.36 -8.88 -4.26
C ILE A 361 -18.44 -9.08 -5.31
N LYS A 362 -19.27 -8.06 -5.50
CA LYS A 362 -20.28 -8.01 -6.56
C LYS A 362 -20.13 -6.69 -7.27
N TRP A 363 -20.21 -6.71 -8.59
CA TRP A 363 -20.06 -5.49 -9.36
C TRP A 363 -21.00 -5.44 -10.55
N ASN A 364 -21.40 -4.21 -10.88
CA ASN A 364 -22.04 -3.91 -12.14
C ASN A 364 -21.61 -2.51 -12.59
N PHE A 365 -20.73 -2.48 -13.58
CA PHE A 365 -20.19 -1.30 -14.24
C PHE A 365 -20.77 -1.10 -15.65
N THR A 366 -21.77 -1.90 -16.05
CA THR A 366 -22.45 -1.72 -17.33
C THR A 366 -23.17 -0.36 -17.37
N VAL A 367 -23.28 0.23 -18.55
CA VAL A 367 -23.91 1.54 -18.76
C VAL A 367 -25.01 1.45 -19.80
N ALA A 368 -25.92 2.43 -19.78
CA ALA A 368 -26.84 2.66 -20.88
C ALA A 368 -26.09 3.33 -22.05
N GLY A 369 -26.00 2.62 -23.17
CA GLY A 369 -25.29 3.03 -24.39
C GLY A 369 -23.85 2.55 -24.52
N GLN A 370 -23.12 3.12 -25.47
CA GLN A 370 -21.69 2.86 -25.65
C GLN A 370 -20.89 3.34 -24.44
N ASP A 371 -19.84 2.59 -24.16
CA ASP A 371 -18.79 3.00 -23.22
C ASP A 371 -17.71 3.83 -23.95
N HIS A 372 -16.77 4.40 -23.21
CA HIS A 372 -15.75 5.31 -23.73
C HIS A 372 -14.38 5.05 -23.08
N SER A 373 -13.32 5.53 -23.74
CA SER A 373 -11.93 5.37 -23.29
C SER A 373 -11.61 6.08 -21.97
N GLY A 374 -12.40 7.09 -21.59
CA GLY A 374 -12.27 7.82 -20.34
C GLY A 374 -12.95 7.17 -19.13
N ALA A 375 -13.57 6.00 -19.30
CA ALA A 375 -14.20 5.28 -18.20
C ALA A 375 -13.26 5.13 -16.99
N PRO A 376 -13.76 5.26 -15.73
CA PRO A 376 -15.16 5.35 -15.32
C PRO A 376 -15.70 6.80 -15.24
N GLN A 377 -15.04 7.78 -15.86
CA GLN A 377 -15.48 9.18 -15.83
C GLN A 377 -16.95 9.31 -16.24
N LEU A 378 -17.65 10.28 -15.65
CA LEU A 378 -19.07 10.48 -15.92
C LEU A 378 -19.30 11.00 -17.34
N LEU A 379 -18.47 11.92 -17.82
CA LEU A 379 -18.57 12.52 -19.14
C LEU A 379 -18.16 11.52 -20.23
N ASN A 380 -19.10 11.20 -21.11
CA ASN A 380 -18.92 10.37 -22.28
C ASN A 380 -19.16 11.21 -23.54
N LEU A 381 -18.07 11.58 -24.21
CA LEU A 381 -18.09 12.36 -25.45
C LEU A 381 -18.50 11.55 -26.69
N ASP A 382 -18.56 10.22 -26.56
CA ASP A 382 -18.98 9.33 -27.64
C ASP A 382 -20.52 9.24 -27.72
N LEU A 383 -21.25 9.72 -26.70
CA LEU A 383 -22.71 9.84 -26.73
C LEU A 383 -23.16 10.96 -27.69
N PRO A 384 -24.23 10.76 -28.48
CA PRO A 384 -24.76 11.80 -29.36
C PRO A 384 -25.18 13.04 -28.57
N ALA A 385 -24.89 14.23 -29.10
CA ALA A 385 -25.35 15.47 -28.49
C ALA A 385 -26.85 15.67 -28.70
N VAL A 386 -27.52 16.29 -27.72
CA VAL A 386 -28.94 16.60 -27.82
C VAL A 386 -29.18 17.79 -28.73
N MET A 387 -30.26 17.76 -29.50
CA MET A 387 -30.73 18.86 -30.35
C MET A 387 -32.01 19.44 -29.77
N VAL A 388 -32.07 20.75 -29.57
CA VAL A 388 -33.23 21.44 -29.01
C VAL A 388 -34.00 22.14 -30.13
N TRP A 389 -35.33 22.04 -30.08
CA TRP A 389 -36.24 22.60 -31.09
C TRP A 389 -37.38 23.36 -30.44
N GLY A 390 -37.74 24.48 -31.04
CA GLY A 390 -39.00 25.18 -30.81
C GLY A 390 -39.85 25.20 -32.08
N GLU A 391 -41.14 24.91 -31.97
CA GLU A 391 -42.05 24.89 -33.12
C GLU A 391 -42.29 26.28 -33.74
N GLY A 392 -42.01 27.36 -33.01
CA GLY A 392 -42.13 28.73 -33.50
C GLY A 392 -40.88 29.23 -34.23
N SER A 393 -39.69 28.98 -33.68
CA SER A 393 -38.42 29.39 -34.27
C SER A 393 -37.99 28.49 -35.43
N THR A 394 -38.29 27.19 -35.35
CA THR A 394 -37.96 26.12 -36.31
C THR A 394 -36.46 25.99 -36.63
N THR A 395 -35.59 26.55 -35.78
CA THR A 395 -34.14 26.51 -35.94
C THR A 395 -33.53 25.66 -34.83
N GLU A 396 -32.69 24.68 -35.19
CA GLU A 396 -31.99 23.82 -34.22
C GLU A 396 -31.18 24.66 -33.22
N ASN A 397 -31.27 24.32 -31.94
CA ASN A 397 -30.55 24.96 -30.84
C ASN A 397 -30.77 26.47 -30.75
N HIS A 398 -31.93 26.96 -31.20
CA HIS A 398 -32.32 28.36 -31.11
C HIS A 398 -33.77 28.50 -30.63
N ILE A 399 -33.95 29.12 -29.47
CA ILE A 399 -35.26 29.40 -28.88
C ILE A 399 -35.46 30.91 -28.80
N ASP A 400 -36.55 31.41 -29.35
CA ASP A 400 -36.89 32.83 -29.30
C ASP A 400 -38.35 33.07 -28.92
N ILE A 401 -38.77 34.34 -28.89
CA ILE A 401 -40.14 34.72 -28.50
C ILE A 401 -41.25 34.07 -29.35
N ARG A 402 -40.96 33.60 -30.57
CA ARG A 402 -41.93 32.90 -31.43
C ARG A 402 -42.31 31.53 -30.87
N ASP A 403 -41.45 30.95 -30.02
CA ASP A 403 -41.72 29.69 -29.34
C ASP A 403 -42.62 29.87 -28.11
N GLN A 404 -42.98 31.11 -27.77
CA GLN A 404 -43.93 31.37 -26.71
C GLN A 404 -45.27 30.69 -27.04
N ASP A 405 -45.79 29.94 -26.07
CA ASP A 405 -47.04 29.17 -26.18
C ASP A 405 -47.02 28.10 -27.29
N GLN A 406 -45.83 27.76 -27.82
CA GLN A 406 -45.59 26.63 -28.73
C GLN A 406 -44.87 25.49 -27.99
N ARG A 407 -44.81 24.31 -28.63
CA ARG A 407 -44.06 23.18 -28.09
C ARG A 407 -42.55 23.46 -28.20
N ILE A 408 -41.84 23.15 -27.12
CA ILE A 408 -40.37 23.10 -27.07
C ILE A 408 -39.99 21.71 -26.64
N TYR A 409 -39.09 21.08 -27.37
CA TYR A 409 -38.68 19.71 -27.11
C TYR A 409 -37.22 19.51 -27.47
N ALA A 410 -36.64 18.48 -26.89
CA ALA A 410 -35.31 18.01 -27.23
C ALA A 410 -35.41 16.67 -27.96
N SER A 411 -34.46 16.41 -28.85
CA SER A 411 -34.35 15.16 -29.57
C SER A 411 -32.90 14.72 -29.65
N VAL A 412 -32.67 13.42 -29.72
CA VAL A 412 -31.31 12.86 -29.81
C VAL A 412 -31.33 11.56 -30.60
N PRO A 413 -30.32 11.27 -31.44
CA PRO A 413 -30.12 9.93 -31.98
C PRO A 413 -29.83 8.97 -30.83
N LEU A 414 -30.57 7.87 -30.76
CA LEU A 414 -30.42 6.89 -29.69
C LEU A 414 -29.06 6.18 -29.82
N TYR A 415 -28.41 5.96 -28.69
CA TYR A 415 -27.06 5.42 -28.57
C TYR A 415 -26.96 3.93 -28.98
N HIS A 416 -25.74 3.38 -28.98
CA HIS A 416 -25.47 1.99 -29.36
C HIS A 416 -26.13 0.98 -28.40
N ARG A 417 -26.79 -0.04 -28.95
CA ARG A 417 -27.46 -1.14 -28.21
C ARG A 417 -28.41 -0.66 -27.10
N PRO A 418 -29.45 0.13 -27.45
CA PRO A 418 -30.45 0.55 -26.48
C PRO A 418 -31.17 -0.66 -25.87
N ARG A 419 -31.54 -0.57 -24.59
CA ARG A 419 -32.30 -1.61 -23.89
C ARG A 419 -33.57 -1.03 -23.27
N ASP A 420 -34.59 -1.88 -23.21
CA ASP A 420 -35.87 -1.57 -22.61
C ASP A 420 -35.70 -1.06 -21.16
N GLY A 421 -36.33 0.08 -20.86
CA GLY A 421 -36.32 0.69 -19.53
C GLY A 421 -35.07 1.52 -19.19
N GLU A 422 -34.10 1.67 -20.10
CA GLU A 422 -33.04 2.66 -19.92
C GLU A 422 -33.62 4.08 -20.02
N GLU A 423 -33.07 5.02 -19.25
CA GLU A 423 -33.62 6.36 -19.08
C GLU A 423 -32.64 7.42 -19.58
N LEU A 424 -33.14 8.36 -20.39
CA LEU A 424 -32.45 9.59 -20.76
C LEU A 424 -33.09 10.74 -20.00
N THR A 425 -32.28 11.53 -19.30
CA THR A 425 -32.75 12.64 -18.46
C THR A 425 -32.10 13.95 -18.90
N LEU A 426 -32.90 14.93 -19.30
CA LEU A 426 -32.43 16.22 -19.84
C LEU A 426 -32.31 17.30 -18.75
N TYR A 427 -31.27 18.12 -18.87
CA TYR A 427 -30.97 19.24 -17.99
C TYR A 427 -30.73 20.52 -18.80
N TRP A 428 -31.11 21.67 -18.21
CA TRP A 428 -31.04 22.99 -18.84
C TRP A 428 -30.25 23.97 -17.97
N GLY A 429 -29.06 24.37 -18.43
CA GLY A 429 -28.15 25.31 -17.76
C GLY A 429 -26.81 24.69 -17.39
N ASN A 430 -26.07 25.34 -16.47
CA ASN A 430 -24.70 24.95 -16.13
C ASN A 430 -24.61 23.64 -15.34
N PHE A 431 -23.53 22.88 -15.52
CA PHE A 431 -23.24 21.69 -14.70
C PHE A 431 -22.31 22.04 -13.52
N PRO A 432 -22.52 21.46 -12.32
CA PRO A 432 -23.65 20.61 -11.93
C PRO A 432 -24.87 21.47 -11.59
N ILE A 433 -26.02 21.20 -12.21
CA ILE A 433 -27.30 21.73 -11.73
C ILE A 433 -27.82 20.77 -10.66
N ASN A 434 -28.04 21.30 -9.47
CA ASN A 434 -28.46 20.50 -8.32
C ASN A 434 -29.98 20.40 -8.16
N THR A 435 -30.82 20.84 -9.11
CA THR A 435 -32.29 20.63 -9.02
C THR A 435 -33.05 20.64 -10.36
N VAL A 436 -33.84 19.57 -10.49
CA VAL A 436 -34.94 19.22 -11.41
C VAL A 436 -34.57 18.99 -12.89
N PRO A 437 -34.53 17.73 -13.35
CA PRO A 437 -34.48 17.45 -14.78
C PRO A 437 -35.70 18.05 -15.48
N VAL A 438 -35.48 18.63 -16.66
CA VAL A 438 -36.50 19.42 -17.35
C VAL A 438 -37.34 18.58 -18.31
N ALA A 439 -36.82 17.43 -18.72
CA ALA A 439 -37.51 16.46 -19.56
C ALA A 439 -36.87 15.07 -19.40
N HIS A 440 -37.60 14.02 -19.78
CA HIS A 440 -37.10 12.65 -19.74
C HIS A 440 -37.56 11.87 -20.98
N TYR A 441 -36.89 10.74 -21.22
CA TYR A 441 -37.30 9.73 -22.19
C TYR A 441 -36.94 8.34 -21.66
N THR A 442 -37.84 7.38 -21.82
CA THR A 442 -37.60 5.99 -21.44
C THR A 442 -37.55 5.15 -22.71
N VAL A 443 -36.46 4.44 -22.91
CA VAL A 443 -36.24 3.56 -24.05
C VAL A 443 -37.22 2.39 -24.01
N ASP A 444 -37.93 2.19 -25.13
CA ASP A 444 -38.90 1.14 -25.37
C ASP A 444 -38.62 0.47 -26.73
N VAL A 445 -37.71 -0.51 -26.71
CA VAL A 445 -37.30 -1.25 -27.92
C VAL A 445 -38.47 -2.00 -28.57
N SER A 446 -39.57 -2.24 -27.83
CA SER A 446 -40.76 -2.88 -28.38
C SER A 446 -41.55 -1.95 -29.31
N LYS A 447 -41.33 -0.63 -29.22
CA LYS A 447 -41.92 0.40 -30.07
C LYS A 447 -41.05 0.84 -31.25
N GLY A 448 -39.91 0.18 -31.46
CA GLY A 448 -39.00 0.46 -32.57
C GLY A 448 -37.82 1.35 -32.21
N ASP A 449 -37.57 1.59 -30.91
CA ASP A 449 -36.36 2.27 -30.46
C ASP A 449 -35.15 1.40 -30.77
N GLU A 450 -34.36 1.82 -31.74
CA GLU A 450 -33.14 1.17 -32.17
C GLU A 450 -31.99 2.18 -32.28
N GLU A 451 -30.76 1.67 -32.35
CA GLU A 451 -29.57 2.53 -32.48
C GLU A 451 -29.71 3.49 -33.66
N GLY A 452 -29.45 4.77 -33.41
CA GLY A 452 -29.53 5.84 -34.40
C GLY A 452 -30.94 6.36 -34.71
N SER A 453 -32.00 5.73 -34.19
CA SER A 453 -33.36 6.29 -34.26
C SER A 453 -33.43 7.60 -33.48
N ILE A 454 -34.16 8.60 -34.00
CA ILE A 454 -34.34 9.87 -33.30
C ILE A 454 -35.44 9.70 -32.26
N VAL A 455 -35.10 9.92 -30.99
CA VAL A 455 -36.06 9.92 -29.88
C VAL A 455 -36.29 11.34 -29.39
N GLU A 456 -37.53 11.64 -29.01
CA GLU A 456 -37.93 12.93 -28.47
C GLU A 456 -38.16 12.83 -26.96
N PHE A 457 -37.54 13.72 -26.20
CA PHE A 457 -37.84 13.89 -24.79
C PHE A 457 -39.25 14.46 -24.60
N SER A 458 -39.80 14.33 -23.40
CA SER A 458 -41.00 15.06 -23.00
C SER A 458 -40.84 16.57 -23.22
N ASP A 459 -41.96 17.28 -23.39
CA ASP A 459 -41.94 18.73 -23.66
C ASP A 459 -41.23 19.52 -22.54
N ILE A 460 -40.40 20.48 -22.94
CA ILE A 460 -39.67 21.37 -22.05
C ILE A 460 -40.61 22.53 -21.68
N PRO A 461 -40.95 22.74 -20.40
CA PRO A 461 -41.88 23.80 -20.01
C PRO A 461 -41.33 25.20 -20.33
N TRP A 462 -42.16 26.08 -20.91
CA TRP A 462 -41.77 27.48 -21.21
C TRP A 462 -41.24 28.24 -19.99
N SER A 463 -41.72 27.91 -18.78
CA SER A 463 -41.23 28.50 -17.53
C SER A 463 -39.75 28.24 -17.27
N VAL A 464 -39.20 27.12 -17.75
CA VAL A 464 -37.76 26.81 -17.68
C VAL A 464 -36.97 27.79 -18.54
N ILE A 465 -37.42 28.01 -19.77
CA ILE A 465 -36.76 28.91 -20.74
C ILE A 465 -36.82 30.36 -20.23
N MET A 466 -37.99 30.80 -19.78
CA MET A 466 -38.18 32.14 -19.20
C MET A 466 -37.35 32.33 -17.93
N GLY A 467 -37.29 31.31 -17.07
CA GLY A 467 -36.50 31.35 -15.84
C GLY A 467 -35.00 31.46 -16.10
N ALA A 468 -34.50 30.83 -17.17
CA ALA A 468 -33.11 30.91 -17.60
C ALA A 468 -32.76 32.27 -18.23
N GLY A 469 -33.71 32.91 -18.93
CA GLY A 469 -33.51 34.21 -19.58
C GLY A 469 -32.77 34.10 -20.92
N ASN A 470 -32.34 35.24 -21.48
CA ASN A 470 -31.59 35.23 -22.75
C ASN A 470 -30.14 34.86 -22.48
N ASP A 471 -29.60 33.98 -23.31
CA ASP A 471 -28.21 33.52 -23.27
C ASP A 471 -27.83 33.00 -24.66
N ASP A 472 -26.71 33.46 -25.22
CA ASP A 472 -26.28 33.05 -26.55
C ASP A 472 -25.70 31.62 -26.58
N ARG A 473 -25.35 31.07 -25.42
CA ARG A 473 -24.68 29.77 -25.25
C ARG A 473 -25.19 28.99 -24.04
N MET A 474 -26.50 28.99 -23.80
CA MET A 474 -27.14 28.21 -22.75
C MET A 474 -26.75 26.72 -22.87
N PRO A 475 -26.08 26.11 -21.88
CA PRO A 475 -25.72 24.71 -21.94
C PRO A 475 -26.95 23.82 -21.76
N VAL A 476 -27.10 22.81 -22.59
CA VAL A 476 -28.11 21.76 -22.47
C VAL A 476 -27.42 20.41 -22.61
N TYR A 477 -27.72 19.48 -21.72
CA TYR A 477 -27.10 18.16 -21.67
C TYR A 477 -28.09 17.13 -21.14
N TYR A 478 -27.79 15.85 -21.33
CA TYR A 478 -28.58 14.76 -20.74
C TYR A 478 -27.68 13.71 -20.11
N THR A 479 -28.26 12.93 -19.21
CA THR A 479 -27.66 11.70 -18.70
C THR A 479 -28.35 10.47 -19.28
N THR A 480 -27.62 9.37 -19.42
CA THR A 480 -28.19 8.04 -19.67
C THR A 480 -28.08 7.20 -18.40
N SER A 481 -29.09 6.39 -18.09
CA SER A 481 -29.11 5.50 -16.92
C SER A 481 -29.66 4.13 -17.28
N ASN A 482 -29.04 3.08 -16.75
CA ASN A 482 -29.60 1.71 -16.78
C ASN A 482 -30.18 1.28 -15.42
N GLY A 483 -30.45 2.26 -14.54
CA GLY A 483 -30.92 2.04 -13.17
C GLY A 483 -29.82 1.67 -12.16
N VAL A 484 -28.57 1.49 -12.62
CA VAL A 484 -27.40 1.23 -11.76
C VAL A 484 -26.33 2.29 -11.97
N ASN A 485 -25.97 2.56 -13.22
CA ASN A 485 -24.92 3.49 -13.59
C ASN A 485 -25.42 4.57 -14.53
N GLU A 486 -24.85 5.75 -14.35
CA GLU A 486 -25.11 6.92 -15.19
C GLU A 486 -23.90 7.28 -16.06
N GLN A 487 -24.20 7.86 -17.23
CA GLN A 487 -23.27 8.58 -18.08
C GLN A 487 -23.81 9.99 -18.35
N LEU A 488 -22.92 10.95 -18.58
CA LEU A 488 -23.22 12.32 -18.97
C LEU A 488 -22.81 12.52 -20.42
N ALA A 489 -23.75 12.95 -21.26
CA ALA A 489 -23.47 13.30 -22.65
C ALA A 489 -22.77 14.67 -22.77
N ASN A 490 -22.28 14.97 -23.97
CA ASN A 490 -21.68 16.27 -24.26
C ASN A 490 -22.71 17.43 -24.16
N PHE A 491 -22.21 18.64 -23.93
CA PHE A 491 -23.01 19.85 -23.80
C PHE A 491 -23.32 20.45 -25.17
N THR A 492 -24.60 20.70 -25.43
CA THR A 492 -25.08 21.49 -26.57
C THR A 492 -25.24 22.94 -26.13
N SER A 493 -24.72 23.88 -26.93
CA SER A 493 -24.95 25.31 -26.71
C SER A 493 -26.21 25.75 -27.45
N VAL A 494 -27.22 26.20 -26.70
CA VAL A 494 -28.49 26.70 -27.21
C VAL A 494 -28.55 28.21 -27.08
N THR A 495 -28.92 28.91 -28.16
CA THR A 495 -29.18 30.34 -28.11
C THR A 495 -30.62 30.59 -27.66
N VAL A 496 -30.80 31.37 -26.60
CA VAL A 496 -32.09 31.71 -26.02
C VAL A 496 -32.30 33.23 -26.11
N ALA A 497 -33.35 33.65 -26.81
CA ALA A 497 -33.68 35.06 -27.06
C ALA A 497 -35.18 35.32 -26.81
N VAL A 498 -35.66 34.96 -25.62
CA VAL A 498 -37.09 34.96 -25.27
C VAL A 498 -37.60 36.23 -24.59
N VAL A 499 -36.72 37.09 -24.08
CA VAL A 499 -37.12 38.40 -23.53
C VAL A 499 -36.79 39.46 -24.57
N PRO A 500 -37.79 40.22 -25.06
CA PRO A 500 -37.56 41.32 -25.99
C PRO A 500 -36.76 42.45 -25.30
N ILE A 501 -35.80 43.03 -26.04
CA ILE A 501 -35.12 44.25 -25.62
C ILE A 501 -36.12 45.40 -25.71
N LEU A 502 -36.31 46.15 -24.63
CA LEU A 502 -37.23 47.29 -24.58
C LEU A 502 -36.76 48.38 -25.56
N SER A 503 -37.67 48.87 -26.39
CA SER A 503 -37.46 50.11 -27.15
C SER A 503 -37.76 51.29 -26.23
N LEU A 504 -36.71 51.94 -25.73
CA LEU A 504 -36.83 53.00 -24.75
C LEU A 504 -37.04 54.37 -25.41
N THR A 505 -37.67 55.28 -24.68
CA THR A 505 -37.87 56.66 -25.13
C THR A 505 -36.52 57.39 -25.20
N GLN A 506 -36.34 58.24 -26.21
CA GLN A 506 -35.17 59.10 -26.35
C GLN A 506 -34.98 59.99 -25.11
N VAL A 507 -33.73 60.38 -24.83
CA VAL A 507 -33.43 61.38 -23.79
C VAL A 507 -34.12 62.71 -24.06
N ARG A 508 -34.38 63.47 -23.00
CA ARG A 508 -34.86 64.86 -23.07
C ARG A 508 -33.79 65.79 -22.52
N PHE A 509 -33.79 67.03 -23.00
CA PHE A 509 -32.91 68.08 -22.53
C PHE A 509 -33.78 69.16 -21.87
N PRO A 510 -34.01 69.09 -20.54
CA PRO A 510 -34.97 69.96 -19.85
C PRO A 510 -34.67 71.45 -20.02
N SER A 511 -33.39 71.78 -20.13
CA SER A 511 -32.90 73.15 -20.26
C SER A 511 -32.88 73.65 -21.71
N ALA A 512 -33.06 72.77 -22.70
CA ALA A 512 -33.04 73.18 -24.10
C ALA A 512 -34.32 73.93 -24.50
N THR A 513 -34.22 74.80 -25.50
CA THR A 513 -35.38 75.45 -26.12
C THR A 513 -36.31 74.42 -26.78
N PRO A 514 -37.55 74.79 -27.19
CA PRO A 514 -38.45 73.87 -27.89
C PRO A 514 -37.85 73.24 -29.17
N ASP A 515 -36.90 73.92 -29.82
CA ASP A 515 -36.16 73.43 -30.99
C ASP A 515 -34.86 72.67 -30.65
N VAL A 516 -34.71 72.28 -29.36
CA VAL A 516 -33.62 71.51 -28.77
C VAL A 516 -32.26 72.23 -28.85
N TRP A 517 -32.25 73.54 -28.62
CA TRP A 517 -31.02 74.32 -28.47
C TRP A 517 -30.62 74.48 -27.01
N VAL A 518 -29.37 74.16 -26.72
CA VAL A 518 -28.65 74.61 -25.53
C VAL A 518 -27.75 75.75 -25.97
N ASN A 519 -27.96 76.93 -25.40
CA ASN A 519 -27.26 78.16 -25.75
C ASN A 519 -26.79 78.92 -24.50
N CYS A 520 -26.10 80.05 -24.68
CA CYS A 520 -25.53 80.83 -23.58
C CYS A 520 -26.54 81.34 -22.54
N GLN A 521 -27.84 81.35 -22.85
CA GLN A 521 -28.92 81.76 -21.93
C GLN A 521 -29.64 80.58 -21.27
N THR A 522 -29.19 79.35 -21.55
CA THR A 522 -29.78 78.14 -20.99
C THR A 522 -29.56 78.07 -19.48
N VAL A 523 -30.55 77.58 -18.74
CA VAL A 523 -30.50 77.44 -17.27
C VAL A 523 -30.67 75.95 -16.90
N PRO A 524 -29.73 75.34 -16.15
CA PRO A 524 -28.45 75.91 -15.74
C PRO A 524 -27.56 76.23 -16.96
N PRO A 525 -26.60 77.15 -16.82
CA PRO A 525 -25.64 77.43 -17.88
C PRO A 525 -24.89 76.17 -18.28
N MET A 526 -24.59 76.02 -19.57
CA MET A 526 -23.96 74.79 -20.09
C MET A 526 -22.56 74.51 -19.52
N TRP A 527 -21.90 75.53 -18.95
CA TRP A 527 -20.62 75.38 -18.25
C TRP A 527 -20.75 74.95 -16.78
N ASP A 528 -21.96 74.94 -16.22
CA ASP A 528 -22.25 74.25 -14.97
C ASP A 528 -22.53 72.77 -15.28
N HIS A 529 -23.56 72.51 -16.10
CA HIS A 529 -23.79 71.19 -16.73
C HIS A 529 -24.91 71.27 -17.77
N ILE A 530 -24.96 70.28 -18.67
CA ILE A 530 -26.13 70.01 -19.50
C ILE A 530 -26.93 68.88 -18.85
N PRO A 531 -28.16 69.15 -18.35
CA PRO A 531 -29.02 68.11 -17.81
C PRO A 531 -29.61 67.25 -18.93
N VAL A 532 -29.50 65.93 -18.79
CA VAL A 532 -30.02 64.95 -19.73
C VAL A 532 -30.99 64.00 -19.01
N GLU A 533 -32.27 64.17 -19.29
CA GLU A 533 -33.36 63.47 -18.62
C GLU A 533 -33.70 62.14 -19.32
N ILE A 534 -33.83 61.10 -18.50
CA ILE A 534 -34.34 59.79 -18.85
C ILE A 534 -35.67 59.61 -18.15
N ALA A 535 -36.73 59.43 -18.93
CA ALA A 535 -38.08 59.28 -18.40
C ALA A 535 -38.23 57.98 -17.60
N ALA A 536 -39.10 58.01 -16.58
CA ALA A 536 -39.53 56.81 -15.87
C ALA A 536 -40.07 55.75 -16.84
N ASN A 537 -39.80 54.49 -16.54
CA ASN A 537 -40.35 53.37 -17.28
C ASN A 537 -40.81 52.28 -16.31
N THR A 538 -42.06 51.84 -16.46
CA THR A 538 -42.65 50.77 -15.62
C THR A 538 -41.88 49.45 -15.63
N GLN A 539 -40.96 49.25 -16.57
CA GLN A 539 -40.12 48.06 -16.68
C GLN A 539 -38.75 48.19 -15.98
N PHE A 540 -38.36 49.39 -15.57
CA PHE A 540 -37.16 49.62 -14.78
C PHE A 540 -37.34 49.08 -13.36
N ARG A 541 -36.24 48.69 -12.73
CA ARG A 541 -36.18 48.21 -11.35
C ARG A 541 -35.05 48.91 -10.61
N GLU A 542 -35.18 48.95 -9.29
CA GLU A 542 -34.11 49.41 -8.41
C GLU A 542 -32.84 48.56 -8.68
N GLY A 543 -31.71 49.23 -8.85
CA GLY A 543 -30.42 48.63 -9.17
C GLY A 543 -30.17 48.41 -10.66
N ASP A 544 -31.12 48.72 -11.56
CA ASP A 544 -30.83 48.72 -13.00
C ASP A 544 -29.78 49.81 -13.31
N ALA A 545 -28.77 49.45 -14.11
CA ALA A 545 -27.70 50.33 -14.55
C ALA A 545 -28.10 51.04 -15.85
N VAL A 546 -28.08 52.36 -15.88
CA VAL A 546 -28.30 53.16 -17.07
C VAL A 546 -26.96 53.73 -17.54
N THR A 547 -26.58 53.40 -18.76
CA THR A 547 -25.35 53.89 -19.39
C THR A 547 -25.72 54.84 -20.51
N LEU A 548 -25.38 56.12 -20.36
CA LEU A 548 -25.61 57.16 -21.35
C LEU A 548 -24.34 57.40 -22.16
N SER A 549 -24.45 57.40 -23.48
CA SER A 549 -23.35 57.71 -24.40
C SER A 549 -23.52 59.12 -24.95
N TRP A 550 -22.44 59.90 -24.97
CA TRP A 550 -22.39 61.28 -25.45
C TRP A 550 -21.26 61.44 -26.49
N GLN A 551 -21.52 62.21 -27.55
CA GLN A 551 -20.52 62.57 -28.57
C GLN A 551 -20.81 63.96 -29.13
N GLY A 552 -19.82 64.85 -29.14
CA GLY A 552 -19.87 66.15 -29.80
C GLY A 552 -19.60 66.10 -31.31
N TYR A 553 -20.21 67.03 -32.04
CA TYR A 553 -20.09 67.19 -33.49
C TYR A 553 -19.95 68.66 -33.88
N GLU A 554 -19.12 68.93 -34.89
CA GLU A 554 -18.92 70.27 -35.46
C GLU A 554 -20.18 70.81 -36.13
N GLY A 555 -20.95 69.91 -36.78
CA GLY A 555 -22.23 70.18 -37.42
C GLY A 555 -23.37 69.31 -36.89
N PHE A 556 -24.53 69.35 -37.53
CA PHE A 556 -25.64 68.46 -37.21
C PHE A 556 -25.40 67.08 -37.83
N PHE A 557 -25.00 66.10 -37.01
CA PHE A 557 -24.67 64.71 -37.38
C PHE A 557 -23.45 64.56 -38.30
N THR A 558 -22.62 65.60 -38.41
CA THR A 558 -21.44 65.63 -39.29
C THR A 558 -20.22 66.15 -38.56
N GLY A 559 -19.07 65.51 -38.78
CA GLY A 559 -17.81 65.90 -38.17
C GLY A 559 -17.78 65.62 -36.66
N PRO A 560 -17.70 64.34 -36.22
CA PRO A 560 -17.53 64.03 -34.80
C PRO A 560 -16.23 64.65 -34.29
N ILE A 561 -16.27 65.23 -33.10
CA ILE A 561 -15.13 65.90 -32.47
C ILE A 561 -14.45 64.92 -31.53
N GLU A 562 -13.28 64.44 -31.92
CA GLU A 562 -12.48 63.51 -31.10
C GLU A 562 -12.19 64.10 -29.71
N GLY A 563 -12.32 63.28 -28.68
CA GLY A 563 -12.10 63.66 -27.28
C GLY A 563 -13.38 64.14 -26.57
N THR A 564 -14.45 64.40 -27.32
CA THR A 564 -15.76 64.76 -26.74
C THR A 564 -16.62 63.54 -26.40
N GLU A 565 -16.17 62.32 -26.72
CA GLU A 565 -16.87 61.08 -26.36
C GLU A 565 -16.94 60.96 -24.83
N ASP A 566 -18.10 60.60 -24.31
CA ASP A 566 -18.26 60.33 -22.89
C ASP A 566 -19.29 59.21 -22.63
N SER A 567 -19.14 58.56 -21.48
CA SER A 567 -20.05 57.52 -21.02
C SER A 567 -20.35 57.72 -19.55
N LEU A 568 -21.61 58.05 -19.24
CA LEU A 568 -22.08 58.28 -17.88
C LEU A 568 -22.86 57.05 -17.41
N LEU A 569 -22.51 56.53 -16.23
CA LEU A 569 -23.17 55.37 -15.62
C LEU A 569 -23.91 55.79 -14.36
N HIS A 570 -25.17 55.36 -14.21
CA HIS A 570 -25.96 55.51 -12.99
C HIS A 570 -26.72 54.23 -12.65
N PHE A 571 -26.87 53.92 -11.36
CA PHE A 571 -27.71 52.82 -10.89
C PHE A 571 -29.00 53.40 -10.31
N LEU A 572 -30.15 53.03 -10.86
CA LEU A 572 -31.44 53.58 -10.47
C LEU A 572 -31.79 53.19 -9.03
N SER A 573 -32.16 54.17 -8.21
CA SER A 573 -32.83 53.95 -6.93
C SER A 573 -34.32 53.66 -7.12
N ALA A 574 -35.00 53.20 -6.06
CA ALA A 574 -36.45 52.94 -6.11
C ALA A 574 -37.28 54.20 -6.51
N GLU A 575 -36.86 55.39 -6.08
CA GLU A 575 -37.53 56.65 -6.42
C GLU A 575 -37.32 57.04 -7.89
N GLU A 576 -36.11 56.81 -8.44
CA GLU A 576 -35.76 57.15 -9.82
C GLU A 576 -36.41 56.18 -10.83
N VAL A 577 -36.78 54.97 -10.42
CA VAL A 577 -37.59 54.06 -11.24
C VAL A 577 -38.97 54.66 -11.53
N GLU A 578 -39.57 55.32 -10.54
CA GLU A 578 -40.92 55.91 -10.65
C GLU A 578 -40.90 57.28 -11.32
N ASN A 579 -39.85 58.08 -11.08
CA ASN A 579 -39.80 59.48 -11.52
C ASN A 579 -38.87 59.74 -12.71
N GLY A 580 -38.02 58.79 -13.07
CA GLY A 580 -36.94 58.98 -14.04
C GLY A 580 -35.66 59.51 -13.38
N TYR A 581 -34.63 59.71 -14.19
CA TYR A 581 -33.32 60.17 -13.73
C TYR A 581 -32.76 61.25 -14.66
N VAL A 582 -32.02 62.21 -14.11
CA VAL A 582 -31.38 63.28 -14.87
C VAL A 582 -29.87 63.19 -14.72
N PHE A 583 -29.19 62.76 -15.78
CA PHE A 583 -27.75 62.85 -15.87
C PHE A 583 -27.29 64.30 -15.95
N LYS A 584 -26.08 64.57 -15.45
CA LYS A 584 -25.39 65.84 -15.62
C LYS A 584 -24.15 65.60 -16.46
N GLN A 585 -24.11 66.15 -17.66
CA GLN A 585 -22.84 66.29 -18.39
C GLN A 585 -22.19 67.57 -17.87
N ASP A 586 -21.32 67.44 -16.87
CA ASP A 586 -20.67 68.53 -16.15
C ASP A 586 -19.19 68.71 -16.51
N ASN A 587 -18.63 67.84 -17.35
CA ASN A 587 -17.27 67.99 -17.87
C ASN A 587 -17.23 69.01 -19.01
N TYR A 588 -17.34 70.29 -18.62
CA TYR A 588 -17.38 71.39 -19.58
C TYR A 588 -16.14 71.45 -20.45
N GLU A 589 -14.94 71.44 -19.86
CA GLU A 589 -13.68 71.68 -20.58
C GLU A 589 -13.41 70.67 -21.69
N GLU A 590 -13.73 69.40 -21.48
CA GLU A 590 -13.42 68.34 -22.45
C GLU A 590 -14.63 67.93 -23.29
N LYS A 591 -15.85 67.96 -22.74
CA LYS A 591 -17.02 67.33 -23.37
C LYS A 591 -18.03 68.33 -23.92
N ILE A 592 -17.97 69.60 -23.54
CA ILE A 592 -18.91 70.64 -23.99
C ILE A 592 -18.20 71.77 -24.73
N LYS A 593 -17.18 72.39 -24.12
CA LYS A 593 -16.42 73.51 -24.67
C LYS A 593 -15.85 73.24 -26.08
N PRO A 594 -15.38 72.03 -26.42
CA PRO A 594 -14.90 71.76 -27.78
C PRO A 594 -16.00 71.69 -28.83
N ILE A 595 -17.28 71.56 -28.44
CA ILE A 595 -18.43 71.41 -29.35
C ILE A 595 -18.79 72.76 -29.99
N ARG A 596 -17.90 73.22 -30.87
CA ARG A 596 -18.01 74.46 -31.63
C ARG A 596 -17.41 74.26 -33.01
N SER A 597 -17.99 74.92 -34.02
CA SER A 597 -17.45 74.91 -35.37
C SER A 597 -16.51 76.09 -35.59
N ASP A 598 -15.31 75.80 -36.08
CA ASP A 598 -14.35 76.81 -36.53
C ASP A 598 -14.80 77.52 -37.82
N ASN A 599 -15.80 76.97 -38.52
CA ASN A 599 -16.38 77.57 -39.72
C ASN A 599 -17.41 78.66 -39.33
N PRO A 600 -17.19 79.94 -39.67
CA PRO A 600 -18.14 81.02 -39.38
C PRO A 600 -19.49 80.86 -40.10
N ALA A 601 -19.54 80.05 -41.16
CA ALA A 601 -20.75 79.74 -41.92
C ALA A 601 -21.45 78.45 -41.45
N SER A 602 -20.97 77.80 -40.38
CA SER A 602 -21.65 76.64 -39.81
C SER A 602 -23.03 77.02 -39.28
N VAL A 603 -24.02 76.16 -39.53
CA VAL A 603 -25.41 76.33 -39.05
C VAL A 603 -25.59 75.96 -37.58
N GLY A 604 -24.54 75.46 -36.92
CA GLY A 604 -24.51 75.13 -35.49
C GLY A 604 -23.76 73.82 -35.22
N SER A 605 -23.33 73.63 -33.96
CA SER A 605 -22.72 72.39 -33.48
C SER A 605 -23.73 71.57 -32.67
N SER A 606 -23.42 70.31 -32.38
CA SER A 606 -24.39 69.44 -31.69
C SER A 606 -23.73 68.36 -30.86
N ALA A 607 -24.50 67.76 -29.95
CA ALA A 607 -24.15 66.51 -29.31
C ALA A 607 -25.19 65.43 -29.63
N LEU A 608 -24.70 64.21 -29.88
CA LEU A 608 -25.52 63.03 -30.07
C LEU A 608 -25.51 62.21 -28.78
N VAL A 609 -26.70 61.83 -28.31
CA VAL A 609 -26.87 61.17 -27.03
C VAL A 609 -27.81 59.97 -27.15
N SER A 610 -27.42 58.84 -26.59
CA SER A 610 -28.24 57.63 -26.46
C SER A 610 -28.02 57.00 -25.09
N TYR A 611 -28.85 56.03 -24.72
CA TYR A 611 -28.60 55.24 -23.52
C TYR A 611 -29.08 53.81 -23.66
N GLU A 612 -28.46 52.94 -22.85
CA GLU A 612 -28.86 51.56 -22.66
C GLU A 612 -29.13 51.31 -21.18
N VAL A 613 -30.04 50.40 -20.89
CA VAL A 613 -30.34 49.98 -19.52
C VAL A 613 -29.98 48.51 -19.37
N LEU A 614 -29.24 48.20 -18.31
CA LEU A 614 -28.79 46.87 -17.96
C LEU A 614 -29.38 46.45 -16.61
N ARG A 615 -29.71 45.16 -16.50
CA ARG A 615 -30.05 44.51 -15.23
C ARG A 615 -28.98 43.45 -14.94
N GLY A 616 -28.14 43.71 -13.94
CA GLY A 616 -26.90 42.95 -13.78
C GLY A 616 -25.97 43.17 -14.98
N THR A 617 -25.57 42.10 -15.67
CA THR A 617 -24.72 42.17 -16.88
C THR A 617 -25.51 42.23 -18.20
N ARG A 618 -26.84 42.23 -18.14
CA ARG A 618 -27.71 42.03 -19.30
C ARG A 618 -28.39 43.32 -19.75
N ILE A 619 -28.29 43.67 -21.03
CA ILE A 619 -29.05 44.78 -21.64
C ILE A 619 -30.54 44.41 -21.68
N ILE A 620 -31.37 45.22 -21.04
CA ILE A 620 -32.84 45.08 -21.02
C ILE A 620 -33.55 46.10 -21.90
N GLY A 621 -32.87 47.18 -22.30
CA GLY A 621 -33.46 48.18 -23.20
C GLY A 621 -32.44 49.12 -23.82
N ARG A 622 -32.81 49.69 -24.97
CA ARG A 622 -32.02 50.68 -25.71
C ARG A 622 -32.89 51.83 -26.17
N ALA A 623 -32.42 53.05 -25.98
CA ALA A 623 -33.04 54.23 -26.57
C ALA A 623 -32.40 54.56 -27.91
N ARG A 624 -33.21 55.10 -28.83
CA ARG A 624 -32.67 55.68 -30.08
C ARG A 624 -31.83 56.92 -29.74
N GLU A 625 -30.86 57.21 -30.60
CA GLU A 625 -30.05 58.42 -30.50
C GLU A 625 -30.90 59.69 -30.61
N ARG A 626 -30.56 60.70 -29.82
CA ARG A 626 -31.16 62.04 -29.82
C ARG A 626 -30.07 63.07 -29.95
N GLN A 627 -30.27 64.04 -30.83
CA GLN A 627 -29.36 65.16 -30.98
C GLN A 627 -29.85 66.38 -30.19
N VAL A 628 -28.93 67.07 -29.54
CA VAL A 628 -29.09 68.43 -28.99
C VAL A 628 -28.19 69.38 -29.75
N LYS A 629 -28.72 70.55 -30.11
CA LYS A 629 -27.95 71.60 -30.79
C LYS A 629 -27.28 72.46 -29.72
N ILE A 630 -25.99 72.72 -29.88
CA ILE A 630 -25.20 73.48 -28.92
C ILE A 630 -24.70 74.74 -29.63
N ASP A 631 -25.08 75.90 -29.09
CA ASP A 631 -24.63 77.21 -29.53
C ASP A 631 -23.92 77.94 -28.40
N GLN A 632 -22.60 77.98 -28.48
CA GLN A 632 -21.77 78.61 -27.46
C GLN A 632 -21.51 80.09 -27.74
N ARG A 633 -22.18 80.70 -28.75
CA ARG A 633 -21.94 82.10 -29.13
C ARG A 633 -23.07 83.02 -28.69
N TYR A 634 -22.72 84.16 -28.11
CA TYR A 634 -23.64 85.28 -27.98
C TYR A 634 -23.91 85.93 -29.35
N SER A 635 -24.98 86.71 -29.44
CA SER A 635 -25.27 87.55 -30.61
C SER A 635 -24.16 88.56 -30.93
N SER A 636 -23.28 88.87 -29.95
CA SER A 636 -22.07 89.70 -30.11
C SER A 636 -20.91 88.98 -30.81
N GLY A 637 -21.01 87.65 -31.00
CA GLY A 637 -19.96 86.82 -31.60
C GLY A 637 -18.91 86.30 -30.61
N ARG A 638 -19.00 86.67 -29.32
CA ARG A 638 -18.16 86.10 -28.25
C ARG A 638 -18.70 84.74 -27.79
N TYR A 639 -17.81 83.87 -27.34
CA TYR A 639 -18.19 82.60 -26.74
C TYR A 639 -18.56 82.78 -25.26
N CYS A 640 -19.48 81.96 -24.76
CA CYS A 640 -19.87 81.93 -23.36
C CYS A 640 -19.19 80.78 -22.61
N GLY A 641 -18.72 81.06 -21.39
CA GLY A 641 -18.04 80.09 -20.55
C GLY A 641 -17.56 80.71 -19.23
N PRO A 642 -17.01 79.92 -18.31
CA PRO A 642 -16.61 80.37 -16.97
C PRO A 642 -15.40 81.32 -16.99
N ASP A 643 -14.54 81.20 -18.01
CA ASP A 643 -13.31 82.01 -18.20
C ASP A 643 -13.34 82.86 -19.49
N GLU A 644 -14.47 82.88 -20.20
CA GLU A 644 -14.64 83.66 -21.44
C GLU A 644 -15.52 84.87 -21.11
N ASP A 645 -14.94 86.08 -21.15
CA ASP A 645 -15.56 87.35 -20.73
C ASP A 645 -16.96 87.59 -21.37
N GLY A 646 -18.00 87.08 -20.71
CA GLY A 646 -19.41 87.28 -21.03
C GLY A 646 -20.06 88.20 -20.00
N GLU A 647 -20.71 89.25 -20.48
CA GLU A 647 -21.44 90.28 -19.71
C GLU A 647 -22.18 89.72 -18.49
N GLN A 648 -21.82 90.23 -17.31
CA GLN A 648 -22.80 90.36 -16.22
C GLN A 648 -23.82 91.40 -16.67
N ASP A 649 -25.06 90.96 -16.89
CA ASP A 649 -26.25 91.78 -16.68
C ASP A 649 -27.22 91.06 -15.74
#